data_AF-A0A1G4I5S0-F1
#
_entry.id   AF-A0A1G4I5S0-F1
#
_cell.length_a   1.000
_cell.length_b   1.000
_cell.length_c   1.000
_cell.angle_alpha   90.00
_cell.angle_beta   90.00
_cell.angle_gamma   90.00
#
_symmetry.space_group_name_H-M   'P 1'
#
loop_
_entity.id
_entity.type
_entity.pdbx_description
1 polymer ?
#
loop_
_entity_poly.entity_id
_entity_poly.type
_entity_poly.pdbx_seq_one_letter_code
_entity_poly.pdbx_strand_id
1 'polypeptide(L)'
;MALAQSCRHFAATTYRQSKITDRFQLLITKKEIECDYVAVDATALVATGLRLAKNVTTEQRRHKEVARHVVQSIQQLLKKVRCKKSLLIAMDGAENLLKADRTRGSSLTRKVESRLMRLPGTPLMQAVEERIVRMMPERQILPGEVVFAGTCVQGCVEQKMSAWALDLASRDTFNGSSDSLNLIGASELYLNVLALSPFYNVSSVVQNNADLRHIRLQDILEWLELDKKAKEGESVTIAKMRTDILFLFIIANGASATELNPIPAVGFHEIVDRYMKVLAENGATPPSQSATASAPTASANVPAAPAFLFEDSPGNTLQLNLRMLCRIMQLVARKEAPARVDGLSEAYLEHALQTHAMLCTGQAPQCTYLPAAGTGQLGSTAPSAVQLAGHLAALCASTAQRNARCTSLQPSLVTPEKGSCEEDSSATKLPPTPPTSAVAPVEDKPLTAAEYTILCQSLPAAVEGLIHQYVGVAPKPDVGKMITTATTEEAYRLVREVLSYANPLRPHKCLCLSPSYCWLQNEKTQLWRFEYVDIGVKSHELGTRRQLNAMKGVTLEVNMSRDGPSHFDPLSGTWEPIANFPCGAECEYDKHTEECTSSPSAPQTAKEVEGGPVKASLKLLTWNVMFDRYSGKPTPLGMPGIDWCSPKRYPVIAKIIEEEDADVVGMQEVEPVFWEFLSKRPLIRQRYYFSCGHMSPAIAPWGVLMLIHRRRLPVQSINYLNVPAWTNHVSLMPVVGLKMVHGTVHIAAAHLLAPYTKSHENARTSQDTALRHHMTKTLGGGDVVTMGDFNDWPTNEFIMPHESQYVDCWPVLHPNNPGKTMDETNTFCKLKVEEMFFGRSDKVFLRSRRLVPVEAHLVGTRSVNDENNNADAPAYLFPSDHYGVSITFSLKLP
;
A
#
# COMPACT_ATOMS: atom_id res chain seq x y z
N MET A 1 37.51 20.38 -12.07
CA MET A 1 36.51 19.53 -12.75
C MET A 1 36.65 18.08 -12.31
N ALA A 2 36.15 17.73 -11.11
CA ALA A 2 35.96 16.34 -10.67
C ALA A 2 35.27 16.35 -9.30
N LEU A 3 33.94 16.42 -9.26
CA LEU A 3 33.11 16.21 -8.06
C LEU A 3 31.68 15.91 -8.53
N ALA A 4 31.35 14.62 -8.70
CA ALA A 4 29.98 14.10 -8.66
C ALA A 4 29.98 12.60 -8.99
N GLN A 5 30.37 11.75 -8.04
CA GLN A 5 29.97 10.33 -8.01
C GLN A 5 30.47 9.71 -6.70
N SER A 6 29.60 9.62 -5.69
CA SER A 6 29.50 8.47 -4.77
C SER A 6 28.66 8.85 -3.56
N CYS A 7 27.37 8.49 -3.60
CA CYS A 7 26.53 8.24 -2.43
C CYS A 7 25.26 7.51 -2.91
N ARG A 8 25.38 6.24 -3.29
CA ARG A 8 24.21 5.37 -3.44
C ARG A 8 23.86 4.86 -2.04
N HIS A 9 22.88 5.50 -1.41
CA HIS A 9 22.15 4.90 -0.28
C HIS A 9 21.52 3.58 -0.76
N PHE A 10 21.50 2.54 0.08
CA PHE A 10 20.78 1.29 -0.18
C PHE A 10 19.28 1.59 -0.24
N ALA A 11 18.78 1.92 -1.43
CA ALA A 11 17.40 2.33 -1.66
C ALA A 11 16.46 1.11 -1.62
N ALA A 12 15.27 1.29 -1.04
CA ALA A 12 14.14 0.38 -1.23
C ALA A 12 13.92 0.10 -2.72
N THR A 13 13.44 -1.09 -3.09
CA THR A 13 13.11 -1.40 -4.49
C THR A 13 12.00 -0.46 -4.98
N THR A 14 12.33 0.39 -5.96
CA THR A 14 11.43 1.44 -6.43
C THR A 14 10.68 1.00 -7.70
N TYR A 15 9.82 1.87 -8.23
CA TYR A 15 9.08 1.62 -9.47
C TYR A 15 9.96 1.35 -10.70
N ARG A 16 11.26 1.67 -10.62
CA ARG A 16 12.26 1.33 -11.65
C ARG A 16 12.72 -0.12 -11.59
N GLN A 17 12.55 -0.79 -10.46
CA GLN A 17 13.16 -2.09 -10.16
C GLN A 17 12.15 -3.20 -9.88
N SER A 18 10.89 -2.85 -9.56
CA SER A 18 9.87 -3.81 -9.12
C SER A 18 8.47 -3.41 -9.56
N LYS A 19 7.54 -4.37 -9.60
CA LYS A 19 6.12 -4.09 -9.87
C LYS A 19 5.43 -3.68 -8.57
N ILE A 20 4.37 -2.88 -8.68
CA ILE A 20 3.55 -2.51 -7.51
C ILE A 20 2.94 -3.72 -6.81
N THR A 21 2.67 -4.81 -7.55
CA THR A 21 2.19 -6.09 -7.00
C THR A 21 3.15 -6.70 -5.99
N ASP A 22 4.44 -6.41 -6.10
CA ASP A 22 5.50 -6.91 -5.21
C ASP A 22 5.50 -6.16 -3.87
N ARG A 23 4.75 -5.04 -3.77
CA ARG A 23 4.60 -4.22 -2.57
C ARG A 23 3.43 -4.66 -1.68
N PHE A 24 2.62 -5.62 -2.13
CA PHE A 24 1.58 -6.20 -1.28
C PHE A 24 2.21 -6.98 -0.13
N GLN A 25 1.94 -6.53 1.08
CA GLN A 25 2.38 -7.15 2.31
C GLN A 25 1.32 -8.13 2.79
N LEU A 26 1.74 -9.22 3.42
CA LEU A 26 0.79 -10.12 4.06
C LEU A 26 0.19 -9.41 5.27
N LEU A 27 -1.13 -9.32 5.31
CA LEU A 27 -1.86 -8.73 6.43
C LEU A 27 -2.01 -9.81 7.51
N ILE A 28 -0.96 -9.94 8.30
CA ILE A 28 -0.84 -10.96 9.35
C ILE A 28 -1.23 -10.34 10.68
N THR A 29 -2.43 -10.61 11.18
CA THR A 29 -2.82 -10.14 12.51
C THR A 29 -3.40 -11.25 13.37
N LYS A 30 -2.85 -11.41 14.58
CA LYS A 30 -3.48 -12.21 15.66
C LYS A 30 -4.68 -11.47 16.27
N LYS A 31 -4.73 -10.16 16.10
CA LYS A 31 -5.75 -9.23 16.60
C LYS A 31 -6.54 -8.64 15.43
N GLU A 32 -7.79 -8.26 15.66
CA GLU A 32 -8.60 -7.54 14.67
C GLU A 32 -7.92 -6.22 14.29
N ILE A 33 -7.99 -5.87 13.00
CA ILE A 33 -7.51 -4.60 12.47
C ILE A 33 -8.66 -3.63 12.55
N GLU A 34 -8.44 -2.51 13.21
CA GLU A 34 -9.47 -1.48 13.33
C GLU A 34 -9.29 -0.43 12.24
N CYS A 35 -10.38 -0.14 11.52
CA CYS A 35 -10.44 0.93 10.53
C CYS A 35 -11.71 1.76 10.74
N ASP A 36 -11.64 3.06 10.46
CA ASP A 36 -12.79 3.95 10.56
C ASP A 36 -13.82 3.62 9.49
N TYR A 37 -13.35 3.48 8.25
CA TYR A 37 -14.17 3.20 7.10
C TYR A 37 -13.70 1.93 6.40
N VAL A 38 -14.65 1.07 6.01
CA VAL A 38 -14.36 -0.17 5.28
C VAL A 38 -15.27 -0.24 4.06
N ALA A 39 -14.72 -0.53 2.89
CA ALA A 39 -15.50 -0.86 1.69
C ALA A 39 -15.21 -2.29 1.25
N VAL A 40 -16.24 -3.05 0.89
CA VAL A 40 -16.12 -4.44 0.44
C VAL A 40 -16.70 -4.60 -0.96
N ASP A 41 -15.87 -5.10 -1.87
CA ASP A 41 -16.29 -5.61 -3.19
C ASP A 41 -16.97 -6.98 -3.00
N ALA A 42 -18.30 -6.98 -2.97
CA ALA A 42 -19.06 -8.21 -2.87
C ALA A 42 -19.04 -9.02 -4.19
N THR A 43 -18.80 -8.38 -5.34
CA THR A 43 -18.76 -9.07 -6.65
C THR A 43 -17.55 -9.99 -6.77
N ALA A 44 -16.39 -9.59 -6.24
CA ALA A 44 -15.20 -10.43 -6.18
C ALA A 44 -15.45 -11.74 -5.40
N LEU A 45 -16.30 -11.71 -4.38
CA LEU A 45 -16.63 -12.87 -3.56
C LEU A 45 -17.53 -13.88 -4.29
N VAL A 46 -18.33 -13.43 -5.25
CA VAL A 46 -19.23 -14.29 -6.04
C VAL A 46 -18.46 -15.35 -6.82
N ALA A 47 -17.32 -14.99 -7.40
CA ALA A 47 -16.47 -15.93 -8.14
C ALA A 47 -15.98 -17.08 -7.25
N THR A 48 -15.65 -16.79 -5.98
CA THR A 48 -15.28 -17.79 -4.98
C THR A 48 -16.49 -18.64 -4.59
N GLY A 49 -17.65 -18.02 -4.35
CA GLY A 49 -18.89 -18.75 -4.07
C GLY A 49 -19.29 -19.72 -5.19
N LEU A 50 -19.14 -19.33 -6.45
CA LEU A 50 -19.38 -20.18 -7.62
C LEU A 50 -18.47 -21.41 -7.64
N ARG A 51 -17.18 -21.25 -7.30
CA ARG A 51 -16.24 -22.38 -7.19
C ARG A 51 -16.64 -23.36 -6.09
N LEU A 52 -17.11 -22.85 -4.95
CA LEU A 52 -17.54 -23.67 -3.81
C LEU A 52 -18.86 -24.42 -4.09
N ALA A 53 -19.78 -23.78 -4.82
CA ALA A 53 -21.06 -24.36 -5.19
C ALA A 53 -21.04 -25.21 -6.48
N LYS A 54 -19.86 -25.57 -7.01
CA LYS A 54 -19.70 -26.23 -8.32
C LYS A 54 -20.44 -27.59 -8.43
N ASN A 55 -20.64 -28.29 -7.31
CA ASN A 55 -21.26 -29.61 -7.27
C ASN A 55 -22.79 -29.55 -7.06
N VAL A 56 -23.38 -28.36 -6.96
CA VAL A 56 -24.82 -28.19 -6.78
C VAL A 56 -25.53 -28.31 -8.14
N THR A 57 -26.35 -29.34 -8.29
CA THR A 57 -26.95 -29.74 -9.57
C THR A 57 -28.03 -28.80 -10.09
N THR A 58 -28.90 -28.30 -9.20
CA THR A 58 -29.99 -27.40 -9.58
C THR A 58 -29.53 -25.93 -9.53
N GLU A 59 -29.76 -25.18 -10.61
CA GLU A 59 -29.33 -23.78 -10.73
C GLU A 59 -29.86 -22.87 -9.60
N GLN A 60 -31.15 -22.96 -9.26
CA GLN A 60 -31.74 -22.16 -8.19
C GLN A 60 -31.08 -22.44 -6.82
N ARG A 61 -30.78 -23.71 -6.50
CA ARG A 61 -30.08 -24.07 -5.26
C ARG A 61 -28.63 -23.59 -5.30
N ARG A 62 -27.98 -23.64 -6.47
CA ARG A 62 -26.63 -23.11 -6.67
C ARG A 62 -26.59 -21.62 -6.36
N HIS A 63 -27.56 -20.84 -6.84
CA HIS A 63 -27.64 -19.40 -6.56
C HIS A 63 -27.79 -19.10 -5.07
N LYS A 64 -28.67 -19.83 -4.37
CA LYS A 64 -28.83 -19.72 -2.91
C LYS A 64 -27.55 -20.06 -2.16
N GLU A 65 -26.83 -21.09 -2.61
CA GLU A 65 -25.58 -21.52 -1.98
C GLU A 65 -24.43 -20.53 -2.21
N VAL A 66 -24.31 -19.97 -3.42
CA VAL A 66 -23.36 -18.89 -3.72
C VAL A 66 -23.65 -17.67 -2.83
N ALA A 67 -24.91 -17.25 -2.73
CA ALA A 67 -25.32 -16.14 -1.87
C ALA A 67 -24.98 -16.38 -0.39
N ARG A 68 -25.15 -17.63 0.09
CA ARG A 68 -24.74 -18.04 1.45
C ARG A 68 -23.22 -17.89 1.65
N HIS A 69 -22.41 -18.34 0.70
CA HIS A 69 -20.96 -18.24 0.77
C HIS A 69 -20.45 -16.79 0.71
N VAL A 70 -21.09 -15.92 -0.08
CA VAL A 70 -20.73 -14.49 -0.16
C VAL A 70 -20.96 -13.82 1.20
N VAL A 71 -22.14 -14.00 1.79
CA VAL A 71 -22.46 -13.45 3.11
C VAL A 71 -21.49 -13.95 4.19
N GLN A 72 -21.19 -15.24 4.20
CA GLN A 72 -20.22 -15.80 5.16
C GLN A 72 -18.82 -15.21 4.98
N SER A 73 -18.38 -15.01 3.74
CA SER A 73 -17.10 -14.37 3.44
C SER A 73 -17.07 -12.93 3.96
N ILE A 74 -18.14 -12.15 3.76
CA ILE A 74 -18.25 -10.78 4.30
C ILE A 74 -18.14 -10.79 5.83
N GLN A 75 -18.90 -11.65 6.51
CA GLN A 75 -18.81 -11.78 7.97
C GLN A 75 -17.41 -12.17 8.46
N GLN A 76 -16.72 -13.07 7.75
CA GLN A 76 -15.35 -13.46 8.08
C GLN A 76 -14.34 -12.33 7.87
N LEU A 77 -14.50 -11.53 6.81
CA LEU A 77 -13.67 -10.36 6.55
C LEU A 77 -13.85 -9.31 7.63
N LEU A 78 -15.09 -9.00 8.00
CA LEU A 78 -15.40 -7.97 9.01
C LEU A 78 -15.02 -8.40 10.44
N LYS A 79 -14.87 -9.70 10.72
CA LYS A 79 -14.24 -10.20 11.95
C LYS A 79 -12.74 -9.94 11.99
N LYS A 80 -12.07 -9.88 10.84
CA LYS A 80 -10.63 -9.60 10.75
C LYS A 80 -10.34 -8.11 10.65
N VAL A 81 -11.20 -7.38 9.95
CA VAL A 81 -11.13 -5.93 9.73
C VAL A 81 -12.37 -5.29 10.35
N ARG A 82 -12.24 -4.86 11.59
CA ARG A 82 -13.31 -4.21 12.35
C ARG A 82 -13.51 -2.78 11.88
N CYS A 83 -14.71 -2.50 11.37
CA CYS A 83 -15.11 -1.15 10.99
C CYS A 83 -15.68 -0.38 12.18
N LYS A 84 -15.26 0.88 12.38
CA LYS A 84 -15.69 1.72 13.51
C LYS A 84 -16.82 2.68 13.15
N LYS A 85 -16.73 3.36 12.00
CA LYS A 85 -17.63 4.47 11.62
C LYS A 85 -18.63 4.04 10.55
N SER A 86 -18.16 3.70 9.34
CA SER A 86 -19.05 3.40 8.21
C SER A 86 -18.54 2.29 7.30
N LEU A 87 -19.44 1.37 6.95
CA LEU A 87 -19.19 0.22 6.09
C LEU A 87 -19.93 0.37 4.75
N LEU A 88 -19.21 0.32 3.64
CA LEU A 88 -19.77 0.14 2.30
C LEU A 88 -19.66 -1.33 1.88
N ILE A 89 -20.76 -1.89 1.37
CA ILE A 89 -20.75 -3.14 0.59
C ILE A 89 -21.22 -2.79 -0.82
N ALA A 90 -20.36 -2.99 -1.82
CA ALA A 90 -20.65 -2.64 -3.20
C ALA A 90 -20.70 -3.90 -4.09
N MET A 91 -21.67 -3.94 -4.99
CA MET A 91 -21.74 -4.89 -6.09
C MET A 91 -21.56 -4.16 -7.42
N ASP A 92 -21.13 -4.86 -8.46
CA ASP A 92 -21.04 -4.29 -9.80
C ASP A 92 -22.46 -3.99 -10.28
N GLY A 93 -22.64 -2.76 -10.76
CA GLY A 93 -23.84 -2.30 -11.44
C GLY A 93 -23.71 -2.36 -12.95
N ALA A 94 -24.64 -1.71 -13.64
CA ALA A 94 -24.50 -1.46 -15.06
C ALA A 94 -23.34 -0.50 -15.33
N GLU A 95 -22.45 -0.90 -16.22
CA GLU A 95 -21.28 -0.13 -16.62
C GLU A 95 -21.57 0.65 -17.92
N ASN A 96 -20.54 1.18 -18.58
CA ASN A 96 -20.73 1.99 -19.79
C ASN A 96 -20.95 1.14 -21.06
N LEU A 97 -21.46 1.79 -22.10
CA LEU A 97 -21.78 1.16 -23.38
C LEU A 97 -20.54 0.62 -24.10
N LEU A 98 -19.38 1.27 -23.94
CA LEU A 98 -18.10 0.79 -24.47
C LEU A 98 -17.69 -0.58 -23.89
N LYS A 99 -17.90 -0.81 -22.59
CA LYS A 99 -17.59 -2.11 -21.97
C LYS A 99 -18.60 -3.18 -22.39
N ALA A 100 -19.85 -2.80 -22.61
CA ALA A 100 -20.86 -3.69 -23.18
C ALA A 100 -20.49 -4.14 -24.59
N ASP A 101 -20.08 -3.19 -25.45
CA ASP A 101 -19.60 -3.43 -26.82
C ASP A 101 -18.47 -4.46 -26.85
N ARG A 102 -17.45 -4.25 -26.01
CA ARG A 102 -16.28 -5.14 -25.91
C ARG A 102 -16.63 -6.53 -25.40
N THR A 103 -17.47 -6.61 -24.37
CA THR A 103 -17.90 -7.89 -23.80
C THR A 103 -18.68 -8.70 -24.83
N ARG A 104 -19.57 -8.05 -25.57
CA ARG A 104 -20.39 -8.66 -26.62
C ARG A 104 -19.56 -9.10 -27.83
N GLY A 105 -18.56 -8.32 -28.24
CA GLY A 105 -17.67 -8.63 -29.35
C GLY A 105 -16.56 -9.63 -29.01
N SER A 106 -16.41 -10.01 -27.73
CA SER A 106 -15.39 -10.94 -27.28
C SER A 106 -15.71 -12.38 -27.67
N SER A 107 -14.66 -13.16 -27.96
CA SER A 107 -14.82 -14.61 -28.16
C SER A 107 -15.28 -15.29 -26.86
N LEU A 108 -16.17 -16.27 -26.99
CA LEU A 108 -16.68 -17.02 -25.85
C LEU A 108 -15.57 -17.88 -25.25
N THR A 109 -14.96 -17.37 -24.18
CA THR A 109 -13.96 -18.08 -23.38
C THR A 109 -14.53 -18.36 -22.00
N ARG A 110 -13.95 -19.31 -21.26
CA ARG A 110 -14.31 -19.59 -19.87
C ARG A 110 -14.28 -18.33 -18.97
N LYS A 111 -13.36 -17.39 -19.26
CA LYS A 111 -13.25 -16.10 -18.56
C LYS A 111 -14.47 -15.22 -18.84
N VAL A 112 -14.87 -15.12 -20.11
CA VAL A 112 -16.05 -14.36 -20.54
C VAL A 112 -17.34 -14.99 -20.00
N GLU A 113 -17.51 -16.31 -20.09
CA GLU A 113 -18.67 -17.02 -19.51
C GLU A 113 -18.82 -16.76 -18.00
N SER A 114 -17.71 -16.86 -17.26
CA SER A 114 -17.68 -16.55 -15.82
C SER A 114 -18.05 -15.10 -15.50
N ARG A 115 -17.77 -14.16 -16.42
CA ARG A 115 -18.21 -12.76 -16.31
C ARG A 115 -19.69 -12.62 -16.64
N LEU A 116 -20.16 -13.22 -17.73
CA LEU A 116 -21.57 -13.17 -18.14
C LEU A 116 -22.51 -13.67 -17.03
N MET A 117 -22.11 -14.70 -16.29
CA MET A 117 -22.88 -15.21 -15.14
C MET A 117 -22.95 -14.24 -13.94
N ARG A 118 -22.04 -13.26 -13.85
CA ARG A 118 -21.95 -12.30 -12.75
C ARG A 118 -22.39 -10.89 -13.15
N LEU A 119 -23.02 -10.75 -14.32
CA LEU A 119 -23.60 -9.47 -14.74
C LEU A 119 -24.73 -9.03 -13.78
N PRO A 120 -24.91 -7.72 -13.57
CA PRO A 120 -25.78 -7.16 -12.54
C PRO A 120 -27.24 -7.63 -12.66
N GLY A 121 -27.75 -7.81 -13.88
CA GLY A 121 -29.15 -8.21 -14.11
C GLY A 121 -29.43 -9.70 -13.90
N THR A 122 -28.40 -10.53 -13.74
CA THR A 122 -28.57 -12.00 -13.69
C THR A 122 -29.29 -12.47 -12.44
N PRO A 123 -30.08 -13.57 -12.51
CA PRO A 123 -30.73 -14.16 -11.34
C PRO A 123 -29.77 -14.48 -10.19
N LEU A 124 -28.53 -14.88 -10.51
CA LEU A 124 -27.50 -15.17 -9.52
C LEU A 124 -27.18 -13.91 -8.68
N MET A 125 -26.84 -12.80 -9.34
CA MET A 125 -26.45 -11.57 -8.66
C MET A 125 -27.62 -11.00 -7.86
N GLN A 126 -28.85 -11.12 -8.37
CA GLN A 126 -30.06 -10.74 -7.63
C GLN A 126 -30.27 -11.57 -6.37
N ALA A 127 -30.02 -12.87 -6.40
CA ALA A 127 -30.09 -13.74 -5.22
C ALA A 127 -29.02 -13.39 -4.18
N VAL A 128 -27.81 -13.01 -4.62
CA VAL A 128 -26.73 -12.53 -3.73
C VAL A 128 -27.13 -11.23 -3.05
N GLU A 129 -27.59 -10.24 -3.83
CA GLU A 129 -28.07 -8.95 -3.33
C GLU A 129 -29.19 -9.12 -2.29
N GLU A 130 -30.23 -9.89 -2.60
CA GLU A 130 -31.35 -10.13 -1.67
C GLU A 130 -30.90 -10.78 -0.37
N ARG A 131 -29.91 -11.68 -0.44
CA ARG A 131 -29.39 -12.35 0.75
C ARG A 131 -28.58 -11.40 1.62
N ILE A 132 -27.79 -10.49 1.02
CA ILE A 132 -27.04 -9.45 1.75
C ILE A 132 -28.03 -8.51 2.43
N VAL A 133 -29.02 -7.98 1.70
CA VAL A 133 -30.02 -7.06 2.25
C VAL A 133 -30.81 -7.70 3.39
N ARG A 134 -31.23 -8.97 3.27
CA ARG A 134 -31.96 -9.69 4.34
C ARG A 134 -31.15 -9.94 5.61
N MET A 135 -29.81 -9.94 5.53
CA MET A 135 -28.95 -10.06 6.71
C MET A 135 -28.83 -8.72 7.45
N MET A 136 -29.12 -7.60 6.81
CA MET A 136 -28.90 -6.28 7.42
C MET A 136 -30.10 -5.82 8.25
N PRO A 137 -29.88 -5.24 9.45
CA PRO A 137 -28.62 -5.14 10.20
C PRO A 137 -28.43 -6.27 11.24
N GLU A 138 -27.35 -7.06 11.14
CA GLU A 138 -26.94 -8.07 12.13
C GLU A 138 -25.87 -7.50 13.09
N ARG A 139 -26.24 -7.30 14.36
CA ARG A 139 -25.55 -6.37 15.28
C ARG A 139 -24.11 -6.70 15.70
N GLN A 140 -23.65 -7.95 15.61
CA GLN A 140 -22.40 -8.34 16.27
C GLN A 140 -21.13 -7.80 15.58
N ILE A 141 -21.22 -7.39 14.30
CA ILE A 141 -20.05 -7.16 13.45
C ILE A 141 -20.13 -5.80 12.71
N LEU A 142 -21.30 -5.15 12.68
CA LEU A 142 -21.55 -3.95 11.87
C LEU A 142 -21.28 -2.65 12.65
N PRO A 143 -20.73 -1.59 12.00
CA PRO A 143 -20.60 -0.26 12.58
C PRO A 143 -21.96 0.48 12.63
N GLY A 144 -21.98 1.70 13.16
CA GLY A 144 -23.19 2.52 13.27
C GLY A 144 -23.77 3.00 11.93
N GLU A 145 -23.02 2.94 10.83
CA GLU A 145 -23.50 3.26 9.48
C GLU A 145 -23.13 2.13 8.50
N VAL A 146 -24.12 1.62 7.76
CA VAL A 146 -23.90 0.62 6.70
C VAL A 146 -24.57 1.09 5.42
N VAL A 147 -23.79 1.20 4.35
CA VAL A 147 -24.26 1.51 3.00
C VAL A 147 -24.11 0.28 2.12
N PHE A 148 -25.16 -0.09 1.40
CA PHE A 148 -25.13 -1.17 0.42
C PHE A 148 -25.50 -0.64 -0.98
N ALA A 149 -24.52 -0.68 -1.88
CA ALA A 149 -24.66 -0.27 -3.27
C ALA A 149 -24.87 -1.51 -4.15
N GLY A 150 -26.13 -1.88 -4.37
CA GLY A 150 -26.54 -3.08 -5.10
C GLY A 150 -26.30 -3.05 -6.61
N THR A 151 -26.79 -4.08 -7.29
CA THR A 151 -26.64 -4.30 -8.75
C THR A 151 -27.41 -3.29 -9.61
N CYS A 152 -28.47 -2.70 -9.06
CA CYS A 152 -29.25 -1.66 -9.71
C CYS A 152 -28.72 -0.24 -9.47
N VAL A 153 -27.70 -0.08 -8.61
CA VAL A 153 -26.93 1.16 -8.51
C VAL A 153 -25.95 1.20 -9.67
N GLN A 154 -25.85 2.30 -10.40
CA GLN A 154 -24.99 2.42 -11.58
C GLN A 154 -23.49 2.27 -11.23
N GLY A 155 -22.71 1.73 -12.16
CA GLY A 155 -21.25 1.73 -12.14
C GLY A 155 -20.63 0.47 -11.56
N CYS A 156 -19.35 0.25 -11.85
CA CYS A 156 -18.57 -0.82 -11.23
C CYS A 156 -18.24 -0.50 -9.76
N VAL A 157 -17.73 -1.49 -9.03
CA VAL A 157 -17.35 -1.31 -7.62
C VAL A 157 -16.31 -0.21 -7.42
N GLU A 158 -15.32 -0.08 -8.30
CA GLU A 158 -14.30 0.98 -8.21
C GLU A 158 -14.92 2.37 -8.26
N GLN A 159 -15.90 2.58 -9.15
CA GLN A 159 -16.63 3.84 -9.25
C GLN A 159 -17.40 4.13 -7.94
N LYS A 160 -18.13 3.15 -7.43
CA LYS A 160 -18.96 3.27 -6.23
C LYS A 160 -18.11 3.52 -4.97
N MET A 161 -16.97 2.84 -4.84
CA MET A 161 -16.04 3.05 -3.73
C MET A 161 -15.46 4.47 -3.74
N SER A 162 -15.09 4.99 -4.92
CA SER A 162 -14.61 6.36 -5.02
C SER A 162 -15.69 7.39 -4.71
N ALA A 163 -16.91 7.20 -5.24
CA ALA A 163 -18.06 8.06 -4.96
C ALA A 163 -18.38 8.14 -3.46
N TRP A 164 -18.48 6.98 -2.80
CA TRP A 164 -18.73 6.91 -1.37
C TRP A 164 -17.61 7.51 -0.53
N ALA A 165 -16.34 7.21 -0.85
CA ALA A 165 -15.21 7.78 -0.13
C ALA A 165 -15.17 9.31 -0.23
N LEU A 166 -15.50 9.88 -1.39
CA LEU A 166 -15.61 11.34 -1.52
C LEU A 166 -16.78 11.92 -0.72
N ASP A 167 -17.91 11.22 -0.62
CA ASP A 167 -19.01 11.63 0.27
C ASP A 167 -18.61 11.59 1.75
N LEU A 168 -17.81 10.60 2.18
CA LEU A 168 -17.21 10.59 3.52
C LEU A 168 -16.32 11.83 3.72
N ALA A 169 -15.51 12.16 2.72
CA ALA A 169 -14.63 13.33 2.76
C ALA A 169 -15.38 14.67 2.80
N SER A 170 -16.65 14.69 2.39
CA SER A 170 -17.51 15.88 2.43
C SER A 170 -18.14 16.16 3.81
N ARG A 171 -17.87 15.32 4.81
CA ARG A 171 -18.43 15.44 6.16
C ARG A 171 -17.60 16.40 7.00
N ASP A 172 -18.27 17.18 7.86
CA ASP A 172 -17.59 18.10 8.78
C ASP A 172 -16.67 17.38 9.77
N THR A 173 -16.95 16.09 10.05
CA THR A 173 -16.15 15.25 10.94
C THR A 173 -14.94 14.60 10.26
N PHE A 174 -14.77 14.79 8.95
CA PHE A 174 -13.71 14.12 8.19
C PHE A 174 -12.33 14.70 8.52
N ASN A 175 -11.35 13.83 8.72
CA ASN A 175 -9.95 14.21 8.83
C ASN A 175 -9.08 13.31 7.94
N GLY A 176 -8.60 13.86 6.83
CA GLY A 176 -7.83 13.11 5.83
C GLY A 176 -6.48 12.56 6.31
N SER A 177 -5.93 13.07 7.40
CA SER A 177 -4.68 12.59 8.01
C SER A 177 -4.92 11.41 8.97
N SER A 178 -5.97 11.45 9.78
CA SER A 178 -6.22 10.44 10.83
C SER A 178 -7.20 9.34 10.40
N ASP A 179 -8.23 9.70 9.63
CA ASP A 179 -9.28 8.75 9.27
C ASP A 179 -8.75 7.63 8.38
N SER A 180 -8.94 6.40 8.84
CA SER A 180 -8.49 5.19 8.15
C SER A 180 -9.56 4.63 7.20
N LEU A 181 -9.21 4.42 5.93
CA LEU A 181 -10.08 3.82 4.91
C LEU A 181 -9.48 2.52 4.37
N ASN A 182 -10.24 1.43 4.41
CA ASN A 182 -9.78 0.13 3.93
C ASN A 182 -10.68 -0.44 2.81
N LEU A 183 -10.12 -0.65 1.62
CA LEU A 183 -10.81 -1.16 0.43
C LEU A 183 -10.52 -2.65 0.24
N ILE A 184 -11.50 -3.51 0.49
CA ILE A 184 -11.35 -4.97 0.44
C ILE A 184 -11.97 -5.53 -0.84
N GLY A 185 -11.19 -6.23 -1.67
CA GLY A 185 -11.74 -6.77 -2.92
C GLY A 185 -10.72 -7.19 -3.97
N ALA A 186 -11.00 -6.80 -5.22
CA ALA A 186 -10.17 -7.07 -6.38
C ALA A 186 -8.72 -6.58 -6.21
N SER A 187 -7.78 -7.23 -6.90
CA SER A 187 -6.35 -6.95 -6.80
C SER A 187 -5.91 -5.58 -7.32
N GLU A 188 -6.78 -4.88 -8.05
CA GLU A 188 -6.51 -3.55 -8.62
C GLU A 188 -7.14 -2.40 -7.82
N LEU A 189 -7.81 -2.67 -6.68
CA LEU A 189 -8.35 -1.60 -5.82
C LEU A 189 -7.28 -0.65 -5.25
N TYR A 190 -5.99 -1.00 -5.34
CA TYR A 190 -4.90 -0.07 -5.05
C TYR A 190 -4.89 1.14 -6.01
N LEU A 191 -5.51 1.05 -7.19
CA LEU A 191 -5.71 2.20 -8.07
C LEU A 191 -6.63 3.24 -7.43
N ASN A 192 -7.70 2.82 -6.74
CA ASN A 192 -8.54 3.71 -5.93
C ASN A 192 -7.76 4.29 -4.76
N VAL A 193 -6.90 3.52 -4.09
CA VAL A 193 -6.00 4.02 -3.03
C VAL A 193 -5.15 5.18 -3.55
N LEU A 194 -4.59 5.05 -4.76
CA LEU A 194 -3.81 6.12 -5.39
C LEU A 194 -4.72 7.30 -5.78
N ALA A 195 -5.91 7.04 -6.32
CA ALA A 195 -6.86 8.03 -6.83
C ALA A 195 -7.50 8.90 -5.75
N LEU A 196 -7.77 8.35 -4.56
CA LEU A 196 -8.46 9.00 -3.44
C LEU A 196 -7.57 10.02 -2.72
N SER A 197 -7.25 11.10 -3.41
CA SER A 197 -6.34 12.15 -2.94
C SER A 197 -6.71 12.79 -1.60
N PRO A 198 -7.99 12.90 -1.17
CA PRO A 198 -8.32 13.40 0.16
C PRO A 198 -7.89 12.49 1.32
N PHE A 199 -7.66 11.19 1.08
CA PHE A 199 -7.26 10.23 2.11
C PHE A 199 -5.75 10.00 2.08
N TYR A 200 -5.10 10.08 3.25
CA TYR A 200 -3.69 9.74 3.44
C TYR A 200 -3.48 8.42 4.20
N ASN A 201 -4.46 8.01 5.02
CA ASN A 201 -4.48 6.72 5.70
C ASN A 201 -5.44 5.75 4.99
N VAL A 202 -5.12 5.39 3.74
CA VAL A 202 -5.94 4.49 2.92
C VAL A 202 -5.16 3.25 2.48
N SER A 203 -5.82 2.09 2.51
CA SER A 203 -5.25 0.81 2.09
C SER A 203 -6.18 -0.01 1.22
N SER A 204 -5.60 -0.90 0.41
CA SER A 204 -6.33 -1.93 -0.30
C SER A 204 -5.97 -3.30 0.26
N VAL A 205 -6.95 -4.16 0.48
CA VAL A 205 -6.82 -5.54 0.96
C VAL A 205 -7.37 -6.51 -0.07
N VAL A 206 -6.59 -7.55 -0.36
CA VAL A 206 -6.93 -8.60 -1.31
C VAL A 206 -6.91 -9.93 -0.58
N GLN A 207 -7.95 -10.73 -0.78
CA GLN A 207 -8.03 -12.08 -0.23
C GLN A 207 -7.54 -13.10 -1.27
N ASN A 208 -6.49 -13.86 -0.92
CA ASN A 208 -5.95 -14.94 -1.74
C ASN A 208 -5.88 -16.23 -0.93
N ASN A 209 -6.69 -17.25 -1.28
CA ASN A 209 -6.68 -18.57 -0.64
C ASN A 209 -6.65 -18.54 0.92
N ALA A 210 -7.50 -17.69 1.51
CA ALA A 210 -7.65 -17.39 2.95
C ALA A 210 -6.64 -16.39 3.57
N ASP A 211 -5.53 -16.12 2.89
CA ASP A 211 -4.60 -15.05 3.28
C ASP A 211 -5.16 -13.69 2.86
N LEU A 212 -4.99 -12.70 3.73
CA LEU A 212 -5.23 -11.30 3.38
C LEU A 212 -3.89 -10.67 3.08
N ARG A 213 -3.77 -9.98 1.95
CA ARG A 213 -2.62 -9.11 1.65
C ARG A 213 -3.10 -7.69 1.56
N HIS A 214 -2.32 -6.73 2.02
CA HIS A 214 -2.64 -5.33 1.88
C HIS A 214 -1.54 -4.55 1.18
N ILE A 215 -1.91 -3.39 0.67
CA ILE A 215 -0.99 -2.33 0.30
C ILE A 215 -1.57 -1.01 0.81
N ARG A 216 -0.77 -0.23 1.53
CA ARG A 216 -1.15 1.10 2.03
C ARG A 216 -0.68 2.14 1.03
N LEU A 217 -1.32 3.32 1.05
CA LEU A 217 -0.84 4.47 0.27
C LEU A 217 0.65 4.74 0.52
N GLN A 218 1.10 4.63 1.77
CA GLN A 218 2.51 4.81 2.13
C GLN A 218 3.44 3.85 1.37
N ASP A 219 3.06 2.58 1.23
CA ASP A 219 3.87 1.59 0.51
C ASP A 219 3.98 1.94 -0.98
N ILE A 220 2.95 2.58 -1.55
CA ILE A 220 2.92 3.09 -2.93
C ILE A 220 3.78 4.36 -3.05
N LEU A 221 3.69 5.29 -2.11
CA LEU A 221 4.47 6.53 -2.13
C LEU A 221 5.98 6.27 -1.97
N GLU A 222 6.36 5.32 -1.11
CA GLU A 222 7.76 4.86 -1.00
C GLU A 222 8.24 4.22 -2.31
N TRP A 223 7.40 3.39 -2.91
CA TRP A 223 7.71 2.76 -4.19
C TRP A 223 7.86 3.79 -5.33
N LEU A 224 7.11 4.89 -5.27
CA LEU A 224 7.18 6.04 -6.20
C LEU A 224 8.28 7.05 -5.86
N GLU A 225 9.03 6.88 -4.76
CA GLU A 225 10.02 7.85 -4.26
C GLU A 225 9.41 9.23 -3.90
N LEU A 226 8.15 9.23 -3.45
CA LEU A 226 7.41 10.44 -3.05
C LEU A 226 7.20 10.56 -1.53
N ASP A 227 7.60 9.56 -0.76
CA ASP A 227 7.40 9.51 0.69
C ASP A 227 8.08 10.67 1.41
N LYS A 228 9.27 11.09 0.95
CA LYS A 228 10.00 12.22 1.53
C LYS A 228 9.19 13.51 1.43
N LYS A 229 8.68 13.82 0.24
CA LYS A 229 7.84 15.01 0.00
C LYS A 229 6.52 14.96 0.79
N ALA A 230 5.95 13.77 0.96
CA ALA A 230 4.77 13.57 1.79
C ALA A 230 5.06 13.85 3.28
N LYS A 231 6.21 13.41 3.79
CA LYS A 231 6.67 13.67 5.17
C LYS A 231 7.01 15.15 5.42
N GLU A 232 7.47 15.87 4.41
CA GLU A 232 7.74 17.31 4.45
C GLU A 232 6.45 18.17 4.44
N GLY A 233 5.27 17.55 4.37
CA GLY A 233 3.98 18.25 4.43
C GLY A 233 3.56 18.91 3.10
N GLU A 234 4.15 18.51 1.97
CA GLU A 234 3.75 18.95 0.63
C GLU A 234 2.44 18.27 0.16
N SER A 235 1.39 18.33 0.97
CA SER A 235 0.11 17.61 0.76
C SER A 235 -0.50 17.85 -0.62
N VAL A 236 -0.57 19.11 -1.04
CA VAL A 236 -1.11 19.55 -2.34
C VAL A 236 -0.31 18.96 -3.49
N THR A 237 1.03 19.05 -3.44
CA THR A 237 1.92 18.49 -4.47
C THR A 237 1.70 16.98 -4.58
N ILE A 238 1.65 16.26 -3.46
CA ILE A 238 1.42 14.82 -3.44
C ILE A 238 0.05 14.47 -4.02
N ALA A 239 -1.02 15.19 -3.67
CA ALA A 239 -2.34 14.97 -4.22
C ALA A 239 -2.38 15.13 -5.76
N LYS A 240 -1.69 16.15 -6.28
CA LYS A 240 -1.53 16.37 -7.74
C LYS A 240 -0.70 15.27 -8.40
N MET A 241 0.46 14.95 -7.85
CA MET A 241 1.32 13.88 -8.39
C MET A 241 0.64 12.51 -8.37
N ARG A 242 -0.14 12.19 -7.32
CA ARG A 242 -0.96 10.97 -7.28
C ARG A 242 -1.96 10.91 -8.44
N THR A 243 -2.64 12.02 -8.70
CA THR A 243 -3.62 12.15 -9.80
C THR A 243 -2.93 11.95 -11.16
N ASP A 244 -1.80 12.60 -11.38
CA ASP A 244 -1.04 12.51 -12.64
C ASP A 244 -0.47 11.12 -12.86
N ILE A 245 0.22 10.56 -11.86
CA ILE A 245 0.89 9.25 -11.94
C ILE A 245 -0.14 8.14 -12.14
N LEU A 246 -1.34 8.24 -11.55
CA LEU A 246 -2.42 7.29 -11.82
C LEU A 246 -2.78 7.23 -13.31
N PHE A 247 -2.91 8.38 -13.97
CA PHE A 247 -3.20 8.42 -15.40
C PHE A 247 -2.08 7.78 -16.23
N LEU A 248 -0.83 8.09 -15.91
CA LEU A 248 0.34 7.48 -16.55
C LEU A 248 0.41 5.97 -16.29
N PHE A 249 0.00 5.53 -15.09
CA PHE A 249 -0.06 4.12 -14.73
C PHE A 249 -1.05 3.35 -15.59
N ILE A 250 -2.28 3.85 -15.75
CA ILE A 250 -3.31 3.16 -16.54
C ILE A 250 -3.00 3.17 -18.05
N ILE A 251 -2.26 4.18 -18.53
CA ILE A 251 -1.73 4.18 -19.92
C ILE A 251 -0.68 3.08 -20.11
N ALA A 252 0.23 2.91 -19.14
CA ALA A 252 1.34 1.96 -19.25
C ALA A 252 0.94 0.51 -18.94
N ASN A 253 0.00 0.30 -18.03
CA ASN A 253 -0.37 -1.04 -17.53
C ASN A 253 -1.81 -1.45 -17.86
N GLY A 254 -2.66 -0.52 -18.29
CA GLY A 254 -4.09 -0.74 -18.46
C GLY A 254 -4.88 -0.63 -17.17
N ALA A 255 -6.18 -0.92 -17.25
CA ALA A 255 -7.09 -1.00 -16.10
C ALA A 255 -8.16 -2.06 -16.38
N SER A 256 -8.25 -3.10 -15.53
CA SER A 256 -9.20 -4.19 -15.75
C SER A 256 -10.65 -3.78 -15.48
N ALA A 257 -10.86 -2.82 -14.58
CA ALA A 257 -12.17 -2.26 -14.24
C ALA A 257 -12.92 -1.73 -15.48
N THR A 258 -12.22 -1.14 -16.46
CA THR A 258 -12.82 -0.59 -17.69
C THR A 258 -12.37 -1.34 -18.96
N GLU A 259 -11.56 -2.38 -18.81
CA GLU A 259 -10.87 -3.08 -19.91
C GLU A 259 -9.96 -2.17 -20.75
N LEU A 260 -9.39 -1.12 -20.15
CA LEU A 260 -8.41 -0.29 -20.83
C LEU A 260 -7.13 -1.11 -21.05
N ASN A 261 -6.75 -1.29 -22.32
CA ASN A 261 -5.51 -1.96 -22.67
C ASN A 261 -4.30 -1.02 -22.46
N PRO A 262 -3.12 -1.53 -22.07
CA PRO A 262 -1.91 -0.73 -22.04
C PRO A 262 -1.45 -0.33 -23.44
N ILE A 263 -0.77 0.81 -23.55
CA ILE A 263 -0.03 1.15 -24.76
C ILE A 263 1.17 0.20 -24.92
N PRO A 264 1.31 -0.49 -26.06
CA PRO A 264 2.40 -1.43 -26.26
C PRO A 264 3.76 -0.75 -26.14
N ALA A 265 4.71 -1.44 -25.50
CA ALA A 265 6.09 -0.99 -25.32
C ALA A 265 6.29 0.32 -24.53
N VAL A 266 5.27 0.82 -23.83
CA VAL A 266 5.41 1.94 -22.89
C VAL A 266 5.63 1.39 -21.48
N GLY A 267 6.86 1.51 -20.97
CA GLY A 267 7.17 1.12 -19.60
C GLY A 267 6.70 2.18 -18.58
N PHE A 268 6.07 1.75 -17.49
CA PHE A 268 5.62 2.65 -16.43
C PHE A 268 6.76 3.51 -15.85
N HIS A 269 7.93 2.92 -15.62
CA HIS A 269 9.07 3.66 -15.10
C HIS A 269 9.56 4.74 -16.07
N GLU A 270 9.59 4.44 -17.36
CA GLU A 270 10.05 5.38 -18.38
C GLU A 270 9.12 6.58 -18.47
N ILE A 271 7.80 6.36 -18.52
CA ILE A 271 6.83 7.45 -18.63
C ILE A 271 6.81 8.34 -17.39
N VAL A 272 6.94 7.76 -16.19
CA VAL A 272 7.04 8.54 -14.94
C VAL A 272 8.34 9.33 -14.86
N ASP A 273 9.48 8.75 -15.28
CA ASP A 273 10.76 9.48 -15.34
C ASP A 273 10.69 10.69 -16.29
N ARG A 274 10.01 10.54 -17.45
CA ARG A 274 9.77 11.66 -18.36
C ARG A 274 8.87 12.72 -17.73
N TYR A 275 7.81 12.31 -17.04
CA TYR A 275 6.92 13.21 -16.31
C TYR A 275 7.67 14.02 -15.25
N MET A 276 8.45 13.36 -14.38
CA MET A 276 9.23 14.04 -13.33
C MET A 276 10.21 15.04 -13.91
N LYS A 277 10.85 14.70 -15.04
CA LYS A 277 11.75 15.60 -15.76
C LYS A 277 11.03 16.84 -16.28
N VAL A 278 9.89 16.67 -16.96
CA VAL A 278 9.10 17.79 -17.50
C VAL A 278 8.55 18.68 -16.38
N LEU A 279 8.13 18.08 -15.25
CA LEU A 279 7.66 18.81 -14.08
C LEU A 279 8.77 19.70 -13.49
N ALA A 280 10.00 19.19 -13.41
CA ALA A 280 11.16 19.95 -12.94
C ALA A 280 11.56 21.09 -13.90
N GLU A 281 11.51 20.85 -15.21
CA GLU A 281 11.77 21.87 -16.24
C GLU A 281 10.76 23.04 -16.16
N ASN A 282 9.48 22.72 -15.96
CA ASN A 282 8.40 23.72 -15.83
C ASN A 282 8.49 24.51 -14.52
N GLY A 283 9.04 23.93 -13.44
CA GLY A 283 9.27 24.63 -12.18
C GLY A 283 10.52 25.52 -12.18
N ALA A 284 11.45 25.31 -13.12
CA ALA A 284 12.75 25.99 -13.18
C ALA A 284 12.79 27.18 -14.16
N THR A 285 11.69 27.52 -14.84
CA THR A 285 11.70 28.60 -15.85
C THR A 285 11.68 29.98 -15.18
N PRO A 286 12.72 30.82 -15.29
CA PRO A 286 12.63 32.22 -14.89
C PRO A 286 11.81 33.00 -15.92
N PRO A 287 11.10 34.09 -15.55
CA PRO A 287 10.32 34.87 -16.49
C PRO A 287 11.24 35.42 -17.60
N SER A 288 11.01 34.99 -18.84
CA SER A 288 11.76 35.46 -19.99
C SER A 288 11.43 36.92 -20.28
N GLN A 289 12.45 37.78 -20.22
CA GLN A 289 12.42 39.14 -20.73
C GLN A 289 12.24 39.12 -22.25
N SER A 290 11.00 39.30 -22.72
CA SER A 290 10.74 39.74 -24.09
C SER A 290 9.40 40.47 -24.18
N ALA A 291 9.36 41.71 -23.69
CA ALA A 291 8.47 42.74 -24.22
C ALA A 291 9.08 44.11 -23.90
N THR A 292 9.32 44.87 -24.95
CA THR A 292 9.77 46.24 -24.95
C THR A 292 8.86 47.16 -24.12
N ALA A 293 9.48 47.88 -23.19
CA ALA A 293 9.09 49.15 -22.56
C ALA A 293 7.61 49.59 -22.57
N SER A 294 6.96 49.59 -21.40
CA SER A 294 6.33 50.81 -20.83
C SER A 294 5.77 50.58 -19.40
N ALA A 295 6.18 51.48 -18.50
CA ALA A 295 5.66 51.85 -17.17
C ALA A 295 5.57 50.81 -16.01
N PRO A 296 5.99 51.19 -14.77
CA PRO A 296 6.03 50.29 -13.62
C PRO A 296 4.72 50.34 -12.82
N THR A 297 4.10 49.18 -12.57
CA THR A 297 3.20 49.00 -11.42
C THR A 297 3.64 47.78 -10.63
N ALA A 298 3.83 47.99 -9.33
CA ALA A 298 4.30 47.01 -8.38
C ALA A 298 3.26 45.90 -8.19
N SER A 299 3.59 44.69 -8.65
CA SER A 299 3.02 43.47 -8.09
C SER A 299 4.16 42.46 -7.93
N ALA A 300 4.22 41.85 -6.75
CA ALA A 300 5.30 40.98 -6.33
C ALA A 300 5.45 39.78 -7.29
N ASN A 301 6.69 39.58 -7.76
CA ASN A 301 7.11 38.38 -8.50
C ASN A 301 6.91 37.13 -7.60
N VAL A 302 5.77 36.47 -7.73
CA VAL A 302 5.57 35.10 -7.25
C VAL A 302 6.00 34.17 -8.39
N PRO A 303 6.97 33.26 -8.20
CA PRO A 303 7.31 32.26 -9.21
C PRO A 303 6.06 31.43 -9.55
N ALA A 304 5.77 31.26 -10.84
CA ALA A 304 4.63 30.49 -11.31
C ALA A 304 4.70 29.05 -10.75
N ALA A 305 3.60 28.57 -10.17
CA ALA A 305 3.52 27.21 -9.67
C ALA A 305 3.79 26.20 -10.81
N PRO A 306 4.45 25.06 -10.53
CA PRO A 306 4.72 24.04 -11.55
C PRO A 306 3.42 23.55 -12.16
N ALA A 307 3.34 23.56 -13.49
CA ALA A 307 2.18 23.04 -14.21
C ALA A 307 2.15 21.51 -14.13
N PHE A 308 1.12 20.97 -13.47
CA PHE A 308 0.85 19.53 -13.36
C PHE A 308 0.15 19.00 -14.63
N LEU A 309 0.07 17.67 -14.76
CA LEU A 309 -0.60 17.04 -15.89
C LEU A 309 -2.12 17.21 -15.79
N PHE A 310 -2.68 17.18 -14.58
CA PHE A 310 -4.09 17.42 -14.32
C PHE A 310 -4.35 18.56 -13.35
N GLU A 311 -5.41 19.31 -13.64
CA GLU A 311 -6.00 20.29 -12.74
C GLU A 311 -7.43 19.88 -12.36
N ASP A 312 -7.81 20.15 -11.10
CA ASP A 312 -9.17 19.92 -10.62
C ASP A 312 -10.00 21.16 -10.96
N SER A 313 -11.00 20.98 -11.81
CA SER A 313 -11.85 22.05 -12.34
C SER A 313 -13.25 22.01 -11.70
N PRO A 314 -14.01 23.13 -11.71
CA PRO A 314 -15.40 23.13 -11.25
C PRO A 314 -16.25 22.00 -11.87
N GLY A 315 -17.25 21.53 -11.12
CA GLY A 315 -18.08 20.39 -11.54
C GLY A 315 -17.42 19.01 -11.40
N ASN A 316 -16.39 18.89 -10.54
CA ASN A 316 -15.60 17.66 -10.34
C ASN A 316 -15.05 17.08 -11.63
N THR A 317 -14.54 17.96 -12.50
CA THR A 317 -13.88 17.56 -13.73
C THR A 317 -12.37 17.61 -13.56
N LEU A 318 -11.68 16.72 -14.26
CA LEU A 318 -10.22 16.68 -14.32
C LEU A 318 -9.78 17.15 -15.69
N GLN A 319 -8.97 18.21 -15.70
CA GLN A 319 -8.50 18.85 -16.91
C GLN A 319 -7.07 18.46 -17.22
N LEU A 320 -6.90 17.73 -18.32
CA LEU A 320 -5.61 17.28 -18.84
C LEU A 320 -4.89 18.45 -19.54
N ASN A 321 -3.63 18.65 -19.16
CA ASN A 321 -2.67 19.47 -19.89
C ASN A 321 -2.14 18.72 -21.12
N LEU A 322 -2.76 18.96 -22.27
CA LEU A 322 -2.43 18.25 -23.52
C LEU A 322 -1.00 18.50 -23.96
N ARG A 323 -0.47 19.71 -23.76
CA ARG A 323 0.91 20.06 -24.16
C ARG A 323 1.92 19.25 -23.34
N MET A 324 1.69 19.14 -22.03
CA MET A 324 2.54 18.33 -21.16
C MET A 324 2.47 16.85 -21.53
N LEU A 325 1.27 16.30 -21.75
CA LEU A 325 1.12 14.90 -22.16
C LEU A 325 1.79 14.64 -23.52
N CYS A 326 1.57 15.52 -24.49
CA CYS A 326 2.19 15.44 -25.81
C CYS A 326 3.72 15.39 -25.69
N ARG A 327 4.29 16.28 -24.87
CA ARG A 327 5.74 16.31 -24.63
C ARG A 327 6.25 15.01 -24.00
N ILE A 328 5.56 14.50 -22.97
CA ILE A 328 5.89 13.23 -22.32
C ILE A 328 5.87 12.08 -23.33
N MET A 329 4.80 11.98 -24.13
CA MET A 329 4.64 10.90 -25.11
C MET A 329 5.66 10.98 -26.26
N GLN A 330 6.05 12.18 -26.70
CA GLN A 330 7.15 12.35 -27.67
C GLN A 330 8.50 11.88 -27.11
N LEU A 331 8.78 12.16 -25.83
CA LEU A 331 10.00 11.69 -25.16
C LEU A 331 10.03 10.16 -25.02
N VAL A 332 8.88 9.55 -24.72
CA VAL A 332 8.72 8.08 -24.68
C VAL A 332 8.85 7.46 -26.08
N ALA A 333 8.28 8.10 -27.09
CA ALA A 333 8.37 7.65 -28.48
C ALA A 333 9.78 7.77 -29.08
N ARG A 334 10.68 8.53 -28.43
CA ARG A 334 12.07 8.80 -28.86
C ARG A 334 12.20 9.41 -30.25
N LYS A 335 11.11 9.93 -30.79
CA LYS A 335 11.03 10.56 -32.11
C LYS A 335 9.90 11.58 -32.10
N GLU A 336 10.12 12.72 -32.77
CA GLU A 336 9.04 13.66 -33.05
C GLU A 336 8.07 13.04 -34.06
N ALA A 337 6.86 12.75 -33.59
CA ALA A 337 5.78 12.27 -34.42
C ALA A 337 5.11 13.47 -35.11
N PRO A 338 4.93 13.44 -36.44
CA PRO A 338 4.23 14.51 -37.14
C PRO A 338 2.78 14.60 -36.65
N ALA A 339 2.25 15.82 -36.54
CA ALA A 339 0.88 16.06 -36.13
C ALA A 339 -0.09 15.38 -37.11
N ARG A 340 -0.88 14.42 -36.60
CA ARG A 340 -1.86 13.66 -37.40
C ARG A 340 -3.03 13.23 -36.53
N VAL A 341 -4.25 13.56 -36.96
CA VAL A 341 -5.47 13.04 -36.32
C VAL A 341 -5.59 11.54 -36.59
N ASP A 342 -5.80 10.76 -35.53
CA ASP A 342 -5.90 9.30 -35.59
C ASP A 342 -7.09 8.84 -34.73
N GLY A 343 -8.06 8.18 -35.36
CA GLY A 343 -9.30 7.79 -34.70
C GLY A 343 -9.10 6.75 -33.59
N LEU A 344 -8.11 5.87 -33.73
CA LEU A 344 -7.77 4.88 -32.70
C LEU A 344 -7.18 5.57 -31.45
N SER A 345 -6.27 6.52 -31.66
CA SER A 345 -5.67 7.33 -30.59
C SER A 345 -6.69 8.21 -29.89
N GLU A 346 -7.63 8.81 -30.63
CA GLU A 346 -8.75 9.58 -30.06
C GLU A 346 -9.64 8.70 -29.17
N ALA A 347 -10.03 7.53 -29.68
CA ALA A 347 -10.87 6.59 -28.93
C ALA A 347 -10.17 6.07 -27.67
N TYR A 348 -8.87 5.78 -27.77
CA TYR A 348 -8.05 5.36 -26.65
C TYR A 348 -7.91 6.45 -25.58
N LEU A 349 -7.57 7.69 -26.00
CA LEU A 349 -7.40 8.81 -25.09
C LEU A 349 -8.69 9.11 -24.33
N GLU A 350 -9.84 9.12 -25.03
CA GLU A 350 -11.14 9.28 -24.38
C GLU A 350 -11.40 8.17 -23.37
N HIS A 351 -11.15 6.91 -23.72
CA HIS A 351 -11.34 5.80 -22.80
C HIS A 351 -10.43 5.87 -21.55
N ALA A 352 -9.17 6.30 -21.72
CA ALA A 352 -8.25 6.53 -20.62
C ALA A 352 -8.71 7.67 -19.71
N LEU A 353 -9.21 8.76 -20.28
CA LEU A 353 -9.76 9.89 -19.52
C LEU A 353 -11.03 9.51 -18.75
N GLN A 354 -11.95 8.76 -19.36
CA GLN A 354 -13.15 8.24 -18.69
C GLN A 354 -12.78 7.32 -17.51
N THR A 355 -11.80 6.42 -17.71
CA THR A 355 -11.30 5.52 -16.66
C THR A 355 -10.67 6.28 -15.50
N HIS A 356 -9.84 7.28 -15.80
CA HIS A 356 -9.17 8.10 -14.80
C HIS A 356 -10.14 8.95 -14.00
N ALA A 357 -11.09 9.59 -14.68
CA ALA A 357 -12.17 10.34 -14.05
C ALA A 357 -12.98 9.42 -13.11
N MET A 358 -13.42 8.26 -13.59
CA MET A 358 -14.15 7.28 -12.79
C MET A 358 -13.43 6.93 -11.47
N LEU A 359 -12.13 6.64 -11.53
CA LEU A 359 -11.34 6.32 -10.33
C LEU A 359 -11.19 7.52 -9.39
N CYS A 360 -11.01 8.73 -9.93
CA CYS A 360 -10.70 9.92 -9.13
C CYS A 360 -11.94 10.64 -8.57
N THR A 361 -13.05 10.63 -9.30
CA THR A 361 -14.25 11.43 -9.02
C THR A 361 -15.45 10.56 -8.65
N GLY A 362 -15.37 9.23 -8.81
CA GLY A 362 -16.47 8.32 -8.56
C GLY A 362 -17.58 8.39 -9.62
N GLN A 363 -17.30 9.01 -10.77
CA GLN A 363 -18.26 9.14 -11.87
C GLN A 363 -17.58 8.87 -13.21
N ALA A 364 -18.23 8.08 -14.07
CA ALA A 364 -17.85 7.95 -15.48
C ALA A 364 -18.54 9.07 -16.29
N PRO A 365 -17.81 10.08 -16.80
CA PRO A 365 -18.41 11.29 -17.37
C PRO A 365 -19.35 11.09 -18.57
N GLN A 366 -19.18 10.04 -19.37
CA GLN A 366 -20.06 9.71 -20.49
C GLN A 366 -20.37 8.21 -20.54
N CYS A 367 -21.52 7.81 -20.00
CA CYS A 367 -21.91 6.41 -19.85
C CYS A 367 -22.32 5.73 -21.18
N THR A 368 -22.79 6.51 -22.17
CA THR A 368 -23.17 6.02 -23.50
C THR A 368 -22.07 6.14 -24.55
N TYR A 369 -20.84 6.51 -24.15
CA TYR A 369 -19.74 6.71 -25.10
C TYR A 369 -19.45 5.45 -25.93
N LEU A 370 -19.39 5.63 -27.26
CA LEU A 370 -18.91 4.66 -28.24
C LEU A 370 -18.00 5.36 -29.26
N PRO A 371 -16.87 4.75 -29.65
CA PRO A 371 -16.05 5.22 -30.77
C PRO A 371 -16.80 5.21 -32.10
N ALA A 372 -16.43 6.11 -33.02
CA ALA A 372 -17.03 6.18 -34.34
C ALA A 372 -16.80 4.89 -35.16
N ALA A 373 -17.80 4.48 -35.94
CA ALA A 373 -17.73 3.27 -36.76
C ALA A 373 -16.55 3.32 -37.76
N GLY A 374 -15.73 2.27 -37.80
CA GLY A 374 -14.58 2.15 -38.70
C GLY A 374 -13.20 2.29 -38.05
N THR A 375 -13.11 2.63 -36.76
CA THR A 375 -11.85 2.62 -36.00
C THR A 375 -11.43 1.19 -35.59
N GLY A 376 -11.30 0.28 -36.57
CA GLY A 376 -10.81 -1.09 -36.40
C GLY A 376 -11.72 -2.03 -35.60
N GLN A 377 -11.63 -3.34 -35.85
CA GLN A 377 -12.25 -4.36 -35.00
C GLN A 377 -11.72 -4.21 -33.57
N LEU A 378 -12.56 -3.66 -32.70
CA LEU A 378 -12.23 -2.99 -31.43
C LEU A 378 -11.83 -3.93 -30.28
N GLY A 379 -11.33 -5.13 -30.59
CA GLY A 379 -11.13 -6.20 -29.62
C GLY A 379 -9.72 -6.31 -29.00
N SER A 380 -8.70 -5.58 -29.46
CA SER A 380 -7.32 -5.88 -29.00
C SER A 380 -6.26 -4.78 -29.08
N THR A 381 -6.29 -3.89 -30.08
CA THR A 381 -5.09 -3.07 -30.38
C THR A 381 -5.17 -1.64 -29.82
N ALA A 382 -4.42 -1.34 -28.77
CA ALA A 382 -4.12 0.04 -28.37
C ALA A 382 -3.19 0.72 -29.40
N PRO A 383 -3.23 2.06 -29.55
CA PRO A 383 -2.31 2.78 -30.43
C PRO A 383 -0.86 2.61 -29.96
N SER A 384 0.11 2.73 -30.86
CA SER A 384 1.52 2.87 -30.45
C SER A 384 1.80 4.24 -29.82
N ALA A 385 2.88 4.34 -29.04
CA ALA A 385 3.33 5.61 -28.46
C ALA A 385 3.53 6.72 -29.50
N VAL A 386 4.04 6.37 -30.70
CA VAL A 386 4.24 7.31 -31.82
C VAL A 386 2.91 7.80 -32.39
N GLN A 387 1.93 6.91 -32.57
CA GLN A 387 0.60 7.28 -33.06
C GLN A 387 -0.10 8.23 -32.08
N LEU A 388 -0.08 7.89 -30.79
CA LEU A 388 -0.69 8.74 -29.78
C LEU A 388 0.02 10.10 -29.68
N ALA A 389 1.35 10.13 -29.73
CA ALA A 389 2.11 11.39 -29.74
C ALA A 389 1.76 12.29 -30.94
N GLY A 390 1.63 11.72 -32.15
CA GLY A 390 1.23 12.46 -33.35
C GLY A 390 -0.19 12.99 -33.27
N HIS A 391 -1.10 12.22 -32.65
CA HIS A 391 -2.47 12.65 -32.40
C HIS A 391 -2.55 13.79 -31.36
N LEU A 392 -1.82 13.67 -30.25
CA LEU A 392 -1.71 14.71 -29.24
C LEU A 392 -1.11 16.00 -29.82
N ALA A 393 -0.12 15.90 -30.71
CA ALA A 393 0.47 17.05 -31.39
C ALA A 393 -0.56 17.77 -32.29
N ALA A 394 -1.42 17.03 -32.98
CA ALA A 394 -2.52 17.61 -33.75
C ALA A 394 -3.56 18.30 -32.85
N LEU A 395 -3.92 17.70 -31.72
CA LEU A 395 -4.83 18.32 -30.75
C LEU A 395 -4.26 19.58 -30.10
N CYS A 396 -2.95 19.61 -29.83
CA CYS A 396 -2.28 20.79 -29.26
C CYS A 396 -2.36 22.03 -30.16
N ALA A 397 -2.57 21.84 -31.47
CA ALA A 397 -2.78 22.94 -32.41
C ALA A 397 -4.16 23.59 -32.29
N SER A 398 -5.17 22.86 -31.78
CA SER A 398 -6.53 23.36 -31.62
C SER A 398 -6.89 23.73 -30.18
N THR A 399 -6.34 23.03 -29.18
CA THR A 399 -6.60 23.30 -27.76
C THR A 399 -5.39 22.95 -26.88
N ALA A 400 -5.19 23.71 -25.80
CA ALA A 400 -4.14 23.45 -24.82
C ALA A 400 -4.56 22.47 -23.72
N GLN A 401 -5.86 22.29 -23.50
CA GLN A 401 -6.43 21.52 -22.40
C GLN A 401 -7.57 20.63 -22.88
N ARG A 402 -7.81 19.51 -22.18
CA ARG A 402 -8.91 18.59 -22.49
C ARG A 402 -9.48 17.95 -21.23
N ASN A 403 -10.79 17.84 -21.17
CA ASN A 403 -11.47 17.02 -20.16
C ASN A 403 -11.96 15.72 -20.81
N ALA A 404 -12.27 14.71 -20.00
CA ALA A 404 -13.16 13.64 -20.47
C ALA A 404 -14.46 14.28 -20.98
N ARG A 405 -15.03 13.75 -22.06
CA ARG A 405 -16.31 14.24 -22.57
C ARG A 405 -17.38 14.00 -21.49
N CYS A 406 -18.18 15.03 -21.26
CA CYS A 406 -19.28 15.02 -20.30
C CYS A 406 -20.51 15.56 -21.01
N THR A 407 -21.66 14.96 -20.75
CA THR A 407 -22.95 15.57 -21.10
C THR A 407 -23.32 16.51 -19.96
N SER A 408 -23.39 17.81 -20.23
CA SER A 408 -23.73 18.78 -19.19
C SER A 408 -25.18 18.55 -18.73
N LEU A 409 -25.37 17.95 -17.55
CA LEU A 409 -26.58 18.17 -16.77
C LEU A 409 -26.41 19.50 -16.02
N GLN A 410 -26.70 20.62 -16.71
CA GLN A 410 -27.10 21.81 -15.99
C GLN A 410 -28.60 21.72 -15.74
N PRO A 411 -29.08 21.78 -14.49
CA PRO A 411 -30.46 22.17 -14.25
C PRO A 411 -30.54 23.65 -14.64
N SER A 412 -31.10 23.93 -15.81
CA SER A 412 -31.39 25.30 -16.22
C SER A 412 -32.38 25.87 -15.22
N LEU A 413 -31.89 26.76 -14.34
CA LEU A 413 -32.72 27.65 -13.53
C LEU A 413 -33.51 28.51 -14.50
N VAL A 414 -34.75 28.10 -14.79
CA VAL A 414 -35.74 28.94 -15.45
C VAL A 414 -36.09 30.06 -14.47
N THR A 415 -35.47 31.22 -14.64
CA THR A 415 -36.02 32.48 -14.14
C THR A 415 -37.29 32.80 -14.96
N PRO A 416 -38.43 33.09 -14.32
CA PRO A 416 -39.64 33.47 -15.04
C PRO A 416 -39.50 34.94 -15.45
N GLU A 417 -39.13 35.20 -16.70
CA GLU A 417 -39.28 36.53 -17.27
C GLU A 417 -40.68 36.73 -17.86
N LYS A 418 -41.22 37.88 -17.46
CA LYS A 418 -42.53 38.44 -17.70
C LYS A 418 -42.90 38.44 -19.19
N GLY A 419 -44.18 38.20 -19.43
CA GLY A 419 -44.76 38.30 -20.76
C GLY A 419 -44.76 39.71 -21.35
N SER A 420 -44.84 39.73 -22.67
CA SER A 420 -45.55 40.73 -23.44
C SER A 420 -46.03 40.09 -24.74
N CYS A 421 -47.30 40.29 -25.01
CA CYS A 421 -48.01 39.91 -26.23
C CYS A 421 -47.41 40.61 -27.45
N GLU A 422 -47.43 39.94 -28.60
CA GLU A 422 -47.85 40.56 -29.88
C GLU A 422 -48.14 39.46 -30.91
N GLU A 423 -49.32 39.57 -31.52
CA GLU A 423 -49.79 38.82 -32.69
C GLU A 423 -49.17 39.44 -33.95
N ASP A 424 -48.83 38.65 -34.99
CA ASP A 424 -49.50 38.79 -36.29
C ASP A 424 -49.12 37.76 -37.39
N SER A 425 -50.18 37.35 -38.09
CA SER A 425 -50.39 37.02 -39.52
C SER A 425 -49.44 36.15 -40.40
N SER A 426 -50.02 35.00 -40.82
CA SER A 426 -50.17 34.42 -42.19
C SER A 426 -49.07 34.48 -43.27
N ALA A 427 -48.72 33.32 -43.85
CA ALA A 427 -49.00 32.96 -45.28
C ALA A 427 -48.42 31.59 -45.73
N THR A 428 -49.33 30.72 -46.17
CA THR A 428 -49.28 29.61 -47.18
C THR A 428 -48.04 29.38 -48.08
N LYS A 429 -47.51 28.13 -48.17
CA LYS A 429 -47.64 27.15 -49.31
C LYS A 429 -46.60 25.99 -49.29
N LEU A 430 -47.15 24.76 -49.34
CA LEU A 430 -46.70 23.50 -50.00
C LEU A 430 -45.36 22.79 -49.62
N PRO A 431 -45.31 21.44 -49.71
CA PRO A 431 -44.34 20.60 -49.00
C PRO A 431 -43.11 20.22 -49.84
N PRO A 432 -41.95 20.02 -49.21
CA PRO A 432 -40.93 19.14 -49.76
C PRO A 432 -40.80 17.87 -48.91
N THR A 433 -40.99 16.74 -49.59
CA THR A 433 -40.28 15.44 -49.45
C THR A 433 -39.54 15.10 -48.14
N PRO A 434 -39.69 13.87 -47.62
CA PRO A 434 -39.12 13.47 -46.34
C PRO A 434 -37.58 13.55 -46.42
N PRO A 435 -36.91 14.26 -45.51
CA PRO A 435 -35.49 14.07 -45.32
C PRO A 435 -35.28 12.68 -44.71
N THR A 436 -34.39 11.94 -45.35
CA THR A 436 -33.69 10.76 -44.87
C THR A 436 -33.47 10.79 -43.36
N SER A 437 -33.80 9.67 -42.71
CA SER A 437 -33.69 9.37 -41.27
C SER A 437 -32.57 10.12 -40.55
N ALA A 438 -32.87 11.31 -40.02
CA ALA A 438 -32.06 11.94 -39.00
C ALA A 438 -32.33 11.18 -37.70
N VAL A 439 -31.38 10.34 -37.31
CA VAL A 439 -31.37 9.62 -36.04
C VAL A 439 -31.48 10.65 -34.92
N ALA A 440 -32.56 10.59 -34.14
CA ALA A 440 -32.69 11.40 -32.94
C ALA A 440 -31.51 11.06 -31.99
N PRO A 441 -30.83 12.07 -31.40
CA PRO A 441 -29.72 11.81 -30.49
C PRO A 441 -30.23 10.99 -29.30
N VAL A 442 -29.58 9.85 -29.05
CA VAL A 442 -29.83 9.01 -27.88
C VAL A 442 -29.53 9.85 -26.64
N GLU A 443 -30.53 10.12 -25.80
CA GLU A 443 -30.33 10.78 -24.51
C GLU A 443 -29.27 9.99 -23.70
N ASP A 444 -28.27 10.68 -23.15
CA ASP A 444 -27.18 10.10 -22.33
C ASP A 444 -27.70 9.69 -20.95
N LYS A 445 -28.61 8.72 -20.96
CA LYS A 445 -29.17 8.07 -19.79
C LYS A 445 -28.32 6.85 -19.46
N PRO A 446 -27.97 6.65 -18.19
CA PRO A 446 -27.21 5.48 -17.78
C PRO A 446 -27.96 4.18 -18.03
N LEU A 447 -27.19 3.13 -18.30
CA LEU A 447 -27.74 1.80 -18.51
C LEU A 447 -28.30 1.26 -17.20
N THR A 448 -29.45 0.60 -17.28
CA THR A 448 -30.00 -0.24 -16.23
C THR A 448 -29.30 -1.60 -16.21
N ALA A 449 -29.41 -2.32 -15.09
CA ALA A 449 -28.84 -3.66 -14.95
C ALA A 449 -29.34 -4.62 -16.03
N ALA A 450 -30.62 -4.53 -16.41
CA ALA A 450 -31.22 -5.33 -17.47
C ALA A 450 -30.65 -4.99 -18.85
N GLU A 451 -30.61 -3.70 -19.22
CA GLU A 451 -30.08 -3.24 -20.51
C GLU A 451 -28.62 -3.69 -20.68
N TYR A 452 -27.76 -3.41 -19.69
CA TYR A 452 -26.35 -3.81 -19.73
C TYR A 452 -26.20 -5.33 -19.85
N THR A 453 -26.97 -6.09 -19.08
CA THR A 453 -26.86 -7.56 -19.08
C THR A 453 -27.26 -8.17 -20.42
N ILE A 454 -28.30 -7.65 -21.07
CA ILE A 454 -28.73 -8.12 -22.41
C ILE A 454 -27.69 -7.72 -23.46
N LEU A 455 -27.19 -6.47 -23.42
CA LEU A 455 -26.22 -5.97 -24.38
C LEU A 455 -24.93 -6.79 -24.41
N CYS A 456 -24.48 -7.31 -23.26
CA CYS A 456 -23.29 -8.15 -23.17
C CYS A 456 -23.46 -9.56 -23.74
N GLN A 457 -24.68 -10.03 -24.03
CA GLN A 457 -24.90 -11.39 -24.54
C GLN A 457 -24.60 -11.49 -26.04
N SER A 458 -23.97 -12.59 -26.44
CA SER A 458 -23.73 -12.94 -27.84
C SER A 458 -24.63 -14.07 -28.35
N LEU A 459 -25.36 -14.75 -27.47
CA LEU A 459 -26.25 -15.87 -27.82
C LEU A 459 -27.72 -15.42 -27.87
N PRO A 460 -28.43 -15.59 -29.01
CA PRO A 460 -29.84 -15.21 -29.15
C PRO A 460 -30.75 -15.80 -28.06
N ALA A 461 -30.60 -17.09 -27.76
CA ALA A 461 -31.41 -17.78 -26.74
C ALA A 461 -31.23 -17.20 -25.33
N ALA A 462 -30.02 -16.74 -25.00
CA ALA A 462 -29.76 -16.08 -23.71
C ALA A 462 -30.45 -14.72 -23.63
N VAL A 463 -30.40 -13.94 -24.72
CA VAL A 463 -31.12 -12.66 -24.84
C VAL A 463 -32.63 -12.86 -24.68
N GLU A 464 -33.20 -13.84 -25.37
CA GLU A 464 -34.64 -14.13 -25.32
C GLU A 464 -35.09 -14.58 -23.93
N GLY A 465 -34.30 -15.42 -23.25
CA GLY A 465 -34.54 -15.82 -21.87
C GLY A 465 -34.55 -14.65 -20.90
N LEU A 466 -33.61 -13.71 -21.04
CA LEU A 466 -33.54 -12.50 -20.21
C LEU A 466 -34.71 -11.55 -20.48
N ILE A 467 -35.09 -11.35 -21.74
CA ILE A 467 -36.27 -10.53 -22.10
C ILE A 467 -37.52 -11.11 -21.44
N HIS A 468 -37.73 -12.43 -21.56
CA HIS A 468 -38.87 -13.09 -20.92
C HIS A 468 -38.85 -12.89 -19.40
N GLN A 469 -37.68 -13.00 -18.77
CA GLN A 469 -37.54 -12.76 -17.33
C GLN A 469 -37.94 -11.33 -16.91
N TYR A 470 -37.53 -10.31 -17.67
CA TYR A 470 -37.76 -8.90 -17.27
C TYR A 470 -39.12 -8.36 -17.70
N VAL A 471 -39.62 -8.76 -18.87
CA VAL A 471 -40.90 -8.31 -19.43
C VAL A 471 -42.06 -9.17 -18.92
N GLY A 472 -41.81 -10.43 -18.57
CA GLY A 472 -42.82 -11.40 -18.15
C GLY A 472 -43.57 -12.09 -19.29
N VAL A 473 -43.21 -11.77 -20.55
CA VAL A 473 -43.76 -12.38 -21.77
C VAL A 473 -42.62 -12.77 -22.69
N ALA A 474 -42.73 -13.94 -23.33
CA ALA A 474 -41.73 -14.38 -24.30
C ALA A 474 -41.65 -13.41 -25.50
N PRO A 475 -40.45 -13.01 -25.95
CA PRO A 475 -40.32 -12.16 -27.13
C PRO A 475 -40.73 -12.91 -28.40
N LYS A 476 -40.98 -12.17 -29.48
CA LYS A 476 -41.19 -12.76 -30.81
C LYS A 476 -39.96 -13.56 -31.24
N PRO A 477 -40.13 -14.64 -32.04
CA PRO A 477 -39.02 -15.32 -32.68
C PRO A 477 -38.17 -14.31 -33.45
N ASP A 478 -36.84 -14.49 -33.44
CA ASP A 478 -35.83 -13.64 -34.07
C ASP A 478 -35.40 -12.36 -33.33
N VAL A 479 -36.09 -11.92 -32.28
CA VAL A 479 -35.67 -10.73 -31.52
C VAL A 479 -34.26 -10.91 -30.94
N GLY A 480 -33.94 -12.10 -30.39
CA GLY A 480 -32.60 -12.38 -29.89
C GLY A 480 -31.54 -12.32 -30.99
N LYS A 481 -31.88 -12.78 -32.19
CA LYS A 481 -30.99 -12.73 -33.36
C LYS A 481 -30.78 -11.29 -33.83
N MET A 482 -31.87 -10.51 -33.98
CA MET A 482 -31.81 -9.09 -34.33
C MET A 482 -30.90 -8.33 -33.36
N ILE A 483 -31.12 -8.51 -32.05
CA ILE A 483 -30.34 -7.84 -31.02
C ILE A 483 -28.89 -8.25 -31.08
N THR A 484 -28.52 -9.53 -31.29
CA THR A 484 -27.13 -10.02 -31.27
C THR A 484 -26.35 -9.77 -32.57
N THR A 485 -27.02 -9.59 -33.71
CA THR A 485 -26.38 -9.26 -34.99
C THR A 485 -26.24 -7.75 -35.25
N ALA A 486 -27.00 -6.93 -34.53
CA ALA A 486 -26.95 -5.47 -34.64
C ALA A 486 -25.60 -4.88 -34.17
N THR A 487 -25.30 -3.65 -34.60
CA THR A 487 -24.25 -2.83 -33.96
C THR A 487 -24.64 -2.53 -32.52
N THR A 488 -23.69 -2.20 -31.64
CA THR A 488 -24.01 -1.93 -30.22
C THR A 488 -25.01 -0.78 -30.05
N GLU A 489 -24.92 0.26 -30.89
CA GLU A 489 -25.87 1.38 -30.87
C GLU A 489 -27.28 0.96 -31.30
N GLU A 490 -27.41 0.18 -32.36
CA GLU A 490 -28.71 -0.36 -32.81
C GLU A 490 -29.27 -1.37 -31.80
N ALA A 491 -28.42 -2.26 -31.27
CA ALA A 491 -28.80 -3.21 -30.24
C ALA A 491 -29.31 -2.50 -28.98
N TYR A 492 -28.69 -1.38 -28.59
CA TYR A 492 -29.14 -0.57 -27.45
C TYR A 492 -30.54 0.01 -27.69
N ARG A 493 -30.82 0.53 -28.88
CA ARG A 493 -32.17 1.00 -29.25
C ARG A 493 -33.20 -0.13 -29.21
N LEU A 494 -32.88 -1.27 -29.82
CA LEU A 494 -33.76 -2.46 -29.82
C LEU A 494 -34.03 -2.99 -28.41
N VAL A 495 -33.01 -3.04 -27.55
CA VAL A 495 -33.16 -3.49 -26.16
C VAL A 495 -34.10 -2.56 -25.40
N ARG A 496 -33.96 -1.24 -25.53
CA ARG A 496 -34.87 -0.27 -24.91
C ARG A 496 -36.30 -0.41 -25.38
N GLU A 497 -36.50 -0.58 -26.69
CA GLU A 497 -37.82 -0.81 -27.25
C GLU A 497 -38.45 -2.08 -26.67
N VAL A 498 -37.72 -3.18 -26.67
CA VAL A 498 -38.24 -4.48 -26.17
C VAL A 498 -38.54 -4.43 -24.67
N LEU A 499 -37.69 -3.78 -23.87
CA LEU A 499 -37.91 -3.65 -22.44
C LEU A 499 -39.06 -2.69 -22.09
N SER A 500 -39.44 -1.77 -22.98
CA SER A 500 -40.57 -0.86 -22.77
C SER A 500 -41.93 -1.56 -22.68
N TYR A 501 -42.03 -2.81 -23.17
CA TYR A 501 -43.23 -3.64 -23.04
C TYR A 501 -43.41 -4.26 -21.65
N ALA A 502 -42.45 -4.08 -20.72
CA ALA A 502 -42.59 -4.54 -19.35
C ALA A 502 -43.76 -3.84 -18.64
N ASN A 503 -44.40 -4.54 -17.69
CA ASN A 503 -45.52 -3.98 -16.94
C ASN A 503 -45.06 -2.76 -16.09
N PRO A 504 -45.54 -1.53 -16.37
CA PRO A 504 -45.07 -0.33 -15.67
C PRO A 504 -45.57 -0.26 -14.22
N LEU A 505 -46.62 -1.00 -13.86
CA LEU A 505 -47.16 -1.03 -12.49
C LEU A 505 -46.36 -1.97 -11.57
N ARG A 506 -45.62 -2.93 -12.15
CA ARG A 506 -44.81 -3.91 -11.43
C ARG A 506 -43.55 -4.23 -12.23
N PRO A 507 -42.68 -3.24 -12.50
CA PRO A 507 -41.49 -3.47 -13.28
C PRO A 507 -40.53 -4.39 -12.52
N HIS A 508 -39.80 -5.22 -13.26
CA HIS A 508 -38.70 -5.97 -12.68
C HIS A 508 -37.63 -4.99 -12.16
N LYS A 509 -37.08 -5.20 -10.95
CA LYS A 509 -36.10 -4.28 -10.33
C LYS A 509 -34.91 -3.91 -11.23
N CYS A 510 -34.42 -4.86 -12.04
CA CYS A 510 -33.32 -4.63 -12.98
C CYS A 510 -33.61 -3.61 -14.10
N LEU A 511 -34.87 -3.22 -14.30
CA LEU A 511 -35.30 -2.19 -15.25
C LEU A 511 -35.21 -0.77 -14.65
N CYS A 512 -34.91 -0.66 -13.36
CA CYS A 512 -34.86 0.61 -12.64
C CYS A 512 -33.43 0.88 -12.16
N LEU A 513 -33.01 2.14 -12.27
CA LEU A 513 -31.88 2.64 -11.49
C LEU A 513 -32.35 2.76 -10.05
N SER A 514 -31.56 2.26 -9.12
CA SER A 514 -31.89 2.30 -7.69
C SER A 514 -30.82 3.09 -6.93
N PRO A 515 -31.22 3.84 -5.89
CA PRO A 515 -30.27 4.40 -4.94
C PRO A 515 -29.63 3.28 -4.11
N SER A 516 -28.59 3.62 -3.36
CA SER A 516 -28.00 2.71 -2.38
C SER A 516 -28.88 2.63 -1.13
N TYR A 517 -28.84 1.48 -0.47
CA TYR A 517 -29.49 1.25 0.82
C TYR A 517 -28.58 1.79 1.93
N CYS A 518 -29.10 2.57 2.87
CA CYS A 518 -28.35 3.09 4.01
C CYS A 518 -29.06 2.75 5.32
N TRP A 519 -28.34 2.12 6.24
CA TRP A 519 -28.79 1.87 7.60
C TRP A 519 -27.94 2.70 8.56
N LEU A 520 -28.63 3.49 9.38
CA LEU A 520 -28.02 4.35 10.39
C LEU A 520 -28.49 3.94 11.78
N GLN A 521 -27.56 3.69 12.68
CA GLN A 521 -27.86 3.38 14.06
C GLN A 521 -27.82 4.66 14.90
N ASN A 522 -28.88 4.90 15.66
CA ASN A 522 -28.89 5.98 16.63
C ASN A 522 -27.98 5.62 17.82
N GLU A 523 -26.99 6.44 18.13
CA GLU A 523 -26.04 6.16 19.23
C GLU A 523 -26.72 6.03 20.60
N LYS A 524 -27.80 6.78 20.86
CA LYS A 524 -28.50 6.81 22.15
C LYS A 524 -29.48 5.65 22.29
N THR A 525 -30.34 5.46 21.30
CA THR A 525 -31.42 4.45 21.37
C THR A 525 -31.00 3.09 20.83
N GLN A 526 -29.88 3.03 20.10
CA GLN A 526 -29.36 1.85 19.43
C GLN A 526 -30.33 1.24 18.39
N LEU A 527 -31.37 1.99 18.00
CA LEU A 527 -32.33 1.64 16.95
C LEU A 527 -31.76 1.99 15.57
N TRP A 528 -32.14 1.19 14.57
CA TRP A 528 -31.76 1.40 13.18
C TRP A 528 -32.82 2.20 12.43
N ARG A 529 -32.38 3.25 11.73
CA ARG A 529 -33.13 3.92 10.67
C ARG A 529 -32.66 3.39 9.32
N PHE A 530 -33.59 3.26 8.40
CA PHE A 530 -33.33 2.90 7.01
C PHE A 530 -33.66 4.07 6.10
N GLU A 531 -32.77 4.37 5.15
CA GLU A 531 -32.94 5.42 4.15
C GLU A 531 -32.27 5.02 2.83
N TYR A 532 -32.61 5.74 1.77
CA TYR A 532 -32.00 5.59 0.45
C TYR A 532 -31.04 6.75 0.19
N VAL A 533 -29.86 6.45 -0.35
CA VAL A 533 -28.81 7.45 -0.62
C VAL A 533 -28.18 7.24 -1.99
N ASP A 534 -27.95 8.33 -2.71
CA ASP A 534 -27.18 8.33 -3.95
C ASP A 534 -25.74 8.71 -3.65
N ILE A 535 -24.87 7.69 -3.58
CA ILE A 535 -23.45 7.87 -3.28
C ILE A 535 -22.76 8.71 -4.37
N GLY A 536 -21.93 9.65 -3.95
CA GLY A 536 -21.19 10.58 -4.79
C GLY A 536 -21.92 11.89 -5.10
N VAL A 537 -23.24 11.97 -4.89
CA VAL A 537 -24.02 13.18 -5.24
C VAL A 537 -23.60 14.36 -4.36
N LYS A 538 -23.52 14.14 -3.04
CA LYS A 538 -23.18 15.20 -2.08
C LYS A 538 -21.77 15.74 -2.33
N SER A 539 -20.79 14.85 -2.46
CA SER A 539 -19.41 15.27 -2.72
C SER A 539 -19.26 15.96 -4.07
N HIS A 540 -20.06 15.55 -5.06
CA HIS A 540 -20.10 16.20 -6.35
C HIS A 540 -20.62 17.64 -6.24
N GLU A 541 -21.79 17.85 -5.64
CA GLU A 541 -22.37 19.19 -5.46
C GLU A 541 -21.42 20.14 -4.72
N LEU A 542 -20.72 19.64 -3.69
CA LEU A 542 -19.78 20.43 -2.90
C LEU A 542 -18.43 20.64 -3.58
N GLY A 543 -18.11 19.95 -4.66
CA GLY A 543 -16.78 20.00 -5.28
C GLY A 543 -15.68 19.50 -4.33
N THR A 544 -16.00 18.52 -3.48
CA THR A 544 -15.22 18.12 -2.29
C THR A 544 -13.76 17.82 -2.63
N ARG A 545 -13.51 17.04 -3.69
CA ARG A 545 -12.16 16.67 -4.12
C ARG A 545 -11.30 17.91 -4.40
N ARG A 546 -11.83 18.85 -5.19
CA ARG A 546 -11.14 20.08 -5.57
C ARG A 546 -10.80 20.93 -4.36
N GLN A 547 -11.74 21.06 -3.42
CA GLN A 547 -11.55 21.85 -2.20
C GLN A 547 -10.47 21.24 -1.31
N LEU A 548 -10.55 19.93 -1.03
CA LEU A 548 -9.60 19.25 -0.15
C LEU A 548 -8.20 19.15 -0.76
N ASN A 549 -8.09 18.94 -2.08
CA ASN A 549 -6.80 18.91 -2.77
C ASN A 549 -6.08 20.27 -2.77
N ALA A 550 -6.78 21.36 -2.49
CA ALA A 550 -6.20 22.70 -2.38
C ALA A 550 -5.71 23.02 -0.95
N MET A 551 -6.04 22.19 0.05
CA MET A 551 -5.65 22.43 1.44
C MET A 551 -4.19 22.04 1.70
N LYS A 552 -3.42 23.00 2.23
CA LYS A 552 -2.03 22.79 2.69
C LYS A 552 -2.00 22.24 4.11
N GLY A 553 -0.95 21.51 4.46
CA GLY A 553 -0.67 21.10 5.84
C GLY A 553 -1.31 19.78 6.28
N VAL A 554 -1.93 19.02 5.36
CA VAL A 554 -2.38 17.65 5.64
C VAL A 554 -1.14 16.74 5.64
N THR A 555 -0.63 16.44 6.81
CA THR A 555 0.53 15.55 6.95
C THR A 555 0.06 14.10 6.92
N LEU A 556 0.83 13.25 6.25
CA LEU A 556 0.62 11.81 6.39
C LEU A 556 1.07 11.48 7.82
N GLU A 557 0.13 11.18 8.72
CA GLU A 557 0.51 10.58 10.00
C GLU A 557 1.11 9.23 9.66
N VAL A 558 2.43 9.20 9.67
CA VAL A 558 3.21 8.01 9.41
C VAL A 558 2.94 7.06 10.56
N ASN A 559 1.94 6.17 10.42
CA ASN A 559 1.87 4.91 11.15
C ASN A 559 2.99 3.96 10.65
N MET A 560 4.22 4.47 10.60
CA MET A 560 5.32 3.69 11.14
C MET A 560 5.00 3.57 12.62
N SER A 561 5.29 2.42 13.22
CA SER A 561 5.41 2.37 14.68
C SER A 561 6.13 3.65 15.11
N ARG A 562 5.49 4.53 15.90
CA ARG A 562 6.17 5.72 16.46
C ARG A 562 7.46 5.30 17.18
N ASP A 563 7.57 4.02 17.52
CA ASP A 563 8.70 3.25 18.04
C ASP A 563 9.79 2.85 17.02
N GLY A 564 10.18 3.76 16.12
CA GLY A 564 11.42 3.62 15.35
C GLY A 564 12.67 3.57 16.26
N PRO A 565 13.89 3.60 15.69
CA PRO A 565 15.09 3.73 16.52
C PRO A 565 14.98 4.97 17.41
N SER A 566 15.40 4.85 18.66
CA SER A 566 15.18 5.89 19.67
C SER A 566 16.41 6.13 20.54
N HIS A 567 16.45 7.31 21.15
CA HIS A 567 17.52 7.76 22.02
C HIS A 567 16.95 8.45 23.26
N PHE A 568 17.64 8.35 24.39
CA PHE A 568 17.25 9.12 25.56
C PHE A 568 17.72 10.57 25.40
N ASP A 569 16.79 11.52 25.46
CA ASP A 569 17.10 12.94 25.54
C ASP A 569 17.14 13.36 27.03
N PRO A 570 18.31 13.76 27.56
CA PRO A 570 18.42 14.16 28.95
C PRO A 570 17.68 15.46 29.29
N LEU A 571 17.35 16.30 28.30
CA LEU A 571 16.65 17.57 28.54
C LEU A 571 15.16 17.34 28.78
N SER A 572 14.52 16.54 27.94
CA SER A 572 13.11 16.15 28.09
C SER A 572 12.90 15.03 29.12
N GLY A 573 13.94 14.23 29.39
CA GLY A 573 13.84 13.05 30.25
C GLY A 573 13.07 11.89 29.60
N THR A 574 12.86 11.94 28.28
CA THR A 574 12.10 10.96 27.50
C THR A 574 12.95 10.27 26.44
N TRP A 575 12.45 9.14 25.94
CA TRP A 575 13.02 8.46 24.77
C TRP A 575 12.41 9.06 23.50
N GLU A 576 13.24 9.69 22.68
CA GLU A 576 12.85 10.39 21.46
C GLU A 576 13.22 9.59 20.21
N PRO A 577 12.36 9.59 19.17
CA PRO A 577 12.64 8.91 17.91
C PRO A 577 13.81 9.57 17.17
N ILE A 578 14.65 8.77 16.53
CA ILE A 578 15.74 9.24 15.67
C ILE A 578 15.15 9.50 14.28
N ALA A 579 14.90 10.77 13.97
CA ALA A 579 14.28 11.18 12.72
C ALA A 579 15.23 11.15 11.52
N ASN A 580 16.53 11.37 11.72
CA ASN A 580 17.53 11.49 10.66
C ASN A 580 18.85 10.79 11.02
N PHE A 581 19.45 10.15 10.02
CA PHE A 581 20.83 9.66 10.07
C PHE A 581 21.69 10.47 9.07
N PRO A 582 23.02 10.61 9.29
CA PRO A 582 23.81 9.95 10.31
C PRO A 582 23.70 10.60 11.71
N CYS A 583 23.62 9.78 12.76
CA CYS A 583 23.60 10.24 14.15
C CYS A 583 24.59 9.45 15.01
N GLY A 584 25.12 10.06 16.07
CA GLY A 584 26.18 9.50 16.91
C GLY A 584 27.58 10.03 16.60
N ALA A 585 28.58 9.53 17.34
CA ALA A 585 29.90 10.16 17.56
C ALA A 585 29.82 11.53 18.26
N GLU A 586 28.87 11.69 19.18
CA GLU A 586 28.73 12.90 20.00
C GLU A 586 30.03 13.15 20.80
N CYS A 587 30.67 14.31 20.60
CA CYS A 587 31.80 14.76 21.42
C CYS A 587 31.33 15.04 22.85
N GLU A 588 32.16 14.75 23.85
CA GLU A 588 31.94 15.27 25.20
C GLU A 588 32.00 16.79 25.15
N TYR A 589 30.85 17.45 25.28
CA TYR A 589 30.82 18.86 25.64
C TYR A 589 31.24 18.95 27.10
N ASP A 590 32.51 19.33 27.32
CA ASP A 590 33.01 19.71 28.64
C ASP A 590 32.12 20.81 29.21
N LYS A 591 31.45 20.48 30.31
CA LYS A 591 30.70 21.43 31.14
C LYS A 591 31.67 22.25 31.99
N HIS A 592 32.33 23.22 31.39
CA HIS A 592 32.82 24.44 32.03
C HIS A 592 32.87 25.48 30.91
N THR A 593 32.02 26.51 30.87
CA THR A 593 32.22 27.74 31.63
C THR A 593 30.95 28.59 31.50
N GLU A 594 30.26 28.88 32.60
CA GLU A 594 29.44 30.08 32.73
C GLU A 594 30.29 31.17 33.42
N GLU A 595 29.98 32.42 33.07
CA GLU A 595 30.45 33.69 33.64
C GLU A 595 31.87 34.17 33.27
N CYS A 596 31.97 35.03 32.25
CA CYS A 596 32.34 36.43 32.50
C CYS A 596 32.10 37.35 31.29
N THR A 597 31.67 38.56 31.62
CA THR A 597 31.29 39.73 30.84
C THR A 597 32.39 40.33 29.94
N SER A 598 31.97 40.79 28.75
CA SER A 598 32.42 41.98 27.98
C SER A 598 33.92 42.31 27.84
N SER A 599 34.47 42.14 26.62
CA SER A 599 35.04 43.20 25.74
C SER A 599 36.04 42.62 24.70
N PRO A 600 36.28 43.28 23.54
CA PRO A 600 36.85 42.64 22.35
C PRO A 600 38.34 42.94 22.16
N SER A 601 39.17 41.94 21.84
CA SER A 601 40.41 42.16 21.07
C SER A 601 41.10 40.89 20.56
N ALA A 602 41.46 40.97 19.26
CA ALA A 602 42.57 40.35 18.54
C ALA A 602 42.55 38.85 18.13
N PRO A 603 43.03 38.53 16.91
CA PRO A 603 42.87 37.21 16.28
C PRO A 603 44.00 36.26 16.67
N GLN A 604 43.68 35.15 17.32
CA GLN A 604 44.62 34.05 17.55
C GLN A 604 44.20 32.83 16.73
N THR A 605 44.99 32.60 15.68
CA THR A 605 45.38 31.31 15.11
C THR A 605 44.49 30.12 15.44
N ALA A 606 43.73 29.67 14.44
CA ALA A 606 43.11 28.36 14.40
C ALA A 606 44.19 27.28 14.62
N LYS A 607 44.31 26.80 15.86
CA LYS A 607 44.83 25.47 16.12
C LYS A 607 43.75 24.51 15.68
N GLU A 608 44.04 23.75 14.63
CA GLU A 608 43.34 22.51 14.34
C GLU A 608 43.24 21.70 15.64
N VAL A 609 42.02 21.56 16.13
CA VAL A 609 41.70 20.55 17.12
C VAL A 609 41.78 19.24 16.37
N GLU A 610 42.96 18.60 16.43
CA GLU A 610 43.13 17.21 16.03
C GLU A 610 42.06 16.38 16.74
N GLY A 611 41.09 15.90 15.96
CA GLY A 611 40.10 14.94 16.44
C GLY A 611 40.82 13.71 16.95
N GLY A 612 40.52 13.31 18.20
CA GLY A 612 41.06 12.10 18.80
C GLY A 612 40.92 10.89 17.88
N PRO A 613 41.82 9.90 18.01
CA PRO A 613 41.96 8.82 17.04
C PRO A 613 40.63 8.08 16.87
N VAL A 614 40.11 8.08 15.63
CA VAL A 614 38.98 7.22 15.25
C VAL A 614 39.40 5.78 15.58
N LYS A 615 38.69 5.14 16.52
CA LYS A 615 39.02 3.78 16.96
C LYS A 615 39.12 2.86 15.75
N ALA A 616 40.27 2.19 15.62
CA ALA A 616 40.52 1.19 14.59
C ALA A 616 39.87 -0.18 14.92
N SER A 617 38.95 -0.23 15.89
CA SER A 617 38.32 -1.47 16.36
C SER A 617 36.80 -1.37 16.44
N LEU A 618 36.14 -2.51 16.30
CA LEU A 618 34.69 -2.71 16.43
C LEU A 618 34.44 -3.87 17.38
N LYS A 619 33.73 -3.64 18.49
CA LYS A 619 33.38 -4.63 19.49
C LYS A 619 31.89 -4.96 19.43
N LEU A 620 31.55 -6.24 19.31
CA LEU A 620 30.20 -6.73 19.16
C LEU A 620 29.86 -7.74 20.25
N LEU A 621 28.63 -7.70 20.76
CA LEU A 621 28.08 -8.69 21.69
C LEU A 621 26.77 -9.24 21.12
N THR A 622 26.61 -10.55 21.10
CA THR A 622 25.30 -11.20 20.88
C THR A 622 24.91 -12.02 22.10
N TRP A 623 23.64 -11.95 22.50
CA TRP A 623 23.15 -12.69 23.66
C TRP A 623 21.64 -12.94 23.65
N ASN A 624 21.23 -14.20 23.69
CA ASN A 624 19.84 -14.55 23.99
C ASN A 624 19.53 -14.20 25.46
N VAL A 625 18.57 -13.30 25.71
CA VAL A 625 18.21 -12.86 27.08
C VAL A 625 17.07 -13.68 27.70
N MET A 626 16.42 -14.50 26.87
CA MET A 626 15.29 -15.36 27.19
C MET A 626 14.03 -14.63 27.70
N PHE A 627 12.93 -14.79 26.96
CA PHE A 627 11.60 -14.25 27.32
C PHE A 627 11.03 -14.97 28.56
N ASP A 628 9.93 -14.49 29.17
CA ASP A 628 9.36 -15.06 30.42
C ASP A 628 8.19 -16.06 30.21
N ARG A 629 7.84 -16.33 28.95
CA ARG A 629 6.60 -17.02 28.52
C ARG A 629 6.30 -18.37 29.16
N TYR A 630 7.30 -19.20 29.43
CA TYR A 630 7.13 -20.52 30.03
C TYR A 630 7.66 -20.60 31.48
N SER A 631 7.89 -19.45 32.14
CA SER A 631 8.23 -19.43 33.56
C SER A 631 7.17 -20.16 34.38
N GLY A 632 7.61 -21.10 35.22
CA GLY A 632 6.77 -21.97 36.04
C GLY A 632 5.94 -23.01 35.27
N LYS A 633 6.08 -23.12 33.94
CA LYS A 633 5.38 -24.11 33.10
C LYS A 633 6.36 -25.14 32.54
N PRO A 634 5.92 -26.39 32.30
CA PRO A 634 6.76 -27.36 31.61
C PRO A 634 7.28 -26.81 30.27
N THR A 635 8.53 -27.12 29.93
CA THR A 635 9.11 -26.67 28.66
C THR A 635 8.40 -27.37 27.49
N PRO A 636 8.48 -26.83 26.25
CA PRO A 636 7.97 -27.52 25.07
C PRO A 636 8.56 -28.92 24.85
N LEU A 637 9.71 -29.21 25.46
CA LEU A 637 10.41 -30.49 25.46
C LEU A 637 9.95 -31.43 26.60
N GLY A 638 8.97 -31.01 27.42
CA GLY A 638 8.43 -31.83 28.51
C GLY A 638 9.25 -31.80 29.81
N MET A 639 10.27 -30.93 29.92
CA MET A 639 11.02 -30.74 31.16
C MET A 639 10.14 -30.07 32.22
N PRO A 640 10.34 -30.35 33.52
CA PRO A 640 9.60 -29.69 34.60
C PRO A 640 9.68 -28.17 34.53
N GLY A 641 8.58 -27.50 34.88
CA GLY A 641 8.55 -26.04 34.94
C GLY A 641 9.41 -25.51 36.08
N ILE A 642 10.27 -24.55 35.79
CA ILE A 642 11.06 -23.81 36.79
C ILE A 642 10.73 -22.33 36.69
N ASP A 643 10.82 -21.61 37.81
CA ASP A 643 10.73 -20.15 37.80
C ASP A 643 12.00 -19.57 37.16
N TRP A 644 11.80 -18.76 36.13
CA TRP A 644 12.89 -18.13 35.38
C TRP A 644 13.43 -16.88 36.07
N CYS A 645 12.81 -16.42 37.16
CA CYS A 645 13.33 -15.41 38.06
C CYS A 645 13.81 -14.15 37.31
N SER A 646 13.10 -13.73 36.25
CA SER A 646 13.49 -12.63 35.36
C SER A 646 13.87 -11.34 36.10
N PRO A 647 13.17 -10.92 37.19
CA PRO A 647 13.59 -9.77 38.01
C PRO A 647 14.98 -9.88 38.66
N LYS A 648 15.49 -11.10 38.90
CA LYS A 648 16.85 -11.35 39.43
C LYS A 648 17.90 -11.43 38.32
N ARG A 649 17.52 -11.90 37.13
CA ARG A 649 18.42 -11.99 35.97
C ARG A 649 18.67 -10.64 35.31
N TYR A 650 17.62 -9.83 35.12
CA TYR A 650 17.73 -8.57 34.38
C TYR A 650 18.82 -7.61 34.89
N PRO A 651 18.99 -7.38 36.21
CA PRO A 651 20.08 -6.55 36.72
C PRO A 651 21.47 -7.09 36.37
N VAL A 652 21.67 -8.41 36.39
CA VAL A 652 22.95 -9.05 36.06
C VAL A 652 23.25 -8.97 34.57
N ILE A 653 22.24 -9.23 33.72
CA ILE A 653 22.37 -9.05 32.26
C ILE A 653 22.77 -7.61 31.94
N ALA A 654 22.07 -6.63 32.53
CA ALA A 654 22.37 -5.21 32.33
C ALA A 654 23.78 -4.85 32.81
N LYS A 655 24.21 -5.34 33.98
CA LYS A 655 25.57 -5.15 34.51
C LYS A 655 26.63 -5.69 33.53
N ILE A 656 26.45 -6.90 33.01
CA ILE A 656 27.39 -7.52 32.07
C ILE A 656 27.43 -6.74 30.74
N ILE A 657 26.27 -6.29 30.22
CA ILE A 657 26.22 -5.42 29.04
C ILE A 657 26.98 -4.10 29.28
N GLU A 658 26.78 -3.49 30.46
CA GLU A 658 27.44 -2.25 30.88
C GLU A 658 28.97 -2.43 31.00
N GLU A 659 29.43 -3.57 31.53
CA GLU A 659 30.85 -3.92 31.67
C GLU A 659 31.52 -4.27 30.34
N GLU A 660 30.82 -4.99 29.46
CA GLU A 660 31.34 -5.38 28.15
C GLU A 660 31.50 -4.16 27.24
N ASP A 661 30.65 -3.13 27.40
CA ASP A 661 30.73 -1.82 26.75
C ASP A 661 30.97 -1.94 25.22
N ALA A 662 30.24 -2.87 24.60
CA ALA A 662 30.33 -3.17 23.18
C ALA A 662 29.78 -2.02 22.32
N ASP A 663 30.27 -1.89 21.08
CA ASP A 663 29.77 -0.89 20.14
C ASP A 663 28.35 -1.23 19.66
N VAL A 664 28.06 -2.52 19.51
CA VAL A 664 26.71 -3.00 19.22
C VAL A 664 26.43 -4.27 20.04
N VAL A 665 25.27 -4.29 20.68
CA VAL A 665 24.76 -5.46 21.42
C VAL A 665 23.50 -5.94 20.73
N GLY A 666 23.49 -7.16 20.18
CA GLY A 666 22.30 -7.80 19.62
C GLY A 666 21.71 -8.79 20.60
N MET A 667 20.47 -8.58 21.02
CA MET A 667 19.79 -9.43 22.00
C MET A 667 18.61 -10.15 21.36
N GLN A 668 18.47 -11.44 21.65
CA GLN A 668 17.39 -12.30 21.18
C GLN A 668 16.43 -12.64 22.32
N GLU A 669 15.19 -13.00 21.97
CA GLU A 669 14.09 -13.25 22.92
C GLU A 669 13.77 -12.07 23.86
N VAL A 670 13.95 -10.84 23.37
CA VAL A 670 13.66 -9.63 24.14
C VAL A 670 12.16 -9.37 24.19
N GLU A 671 11.60 -9.22 25.39
CA GLU A 671 10.23 -8.78 25.63
C GLU A 671 10.15 -7.27 25.93
N PRO A 672 8.97 -6.64 25.73
CA PRO A 672 8.76 -5.22 26.07
C PRO A 672 9.12 -4.86 27.51
N VAL A 673 8.92 -5.79 28.46
CA VAL A 673 9.25 -5.57 29.88
C VAL A 673 10.76 -5.49 30.12
N PHE A 674 11.56 -6.25 29.38
CA PHE A 674 13.02 -6.17 29.46
C PHE A 674 13.54 -4.90 28.79
N TRP A 675 12.93 -4.51 27.65
CA TRP A 675 13.18 -3.20 27.04
C TRP A 675 12.93 -2.08 28.05
N GLU A 676 11.80 -2.11 28.76
CA GLU A 676 11.44 -1.08 29.75
C GLU A 676 12.44 -1.03 30.90
N PHE A 677 12.86 -2.19 31.40
CA PHE A 677 13.91 -2.28 32.42
C PHE A 677 15.23 -1.65 31.95
N LEU A 678 15.74 -2.05 30.78
CA LEU A 678 16.99 -1.51 30.22
C LEU A 678 16.89 0.00 29.94
N SER A 679 15.74 0.46 29.45
CA SER A 679 15.47 1.87 29.13
C SER A 679 15.59 2.79 30.35
N LYS A 680 15.57 2.24 31.58
CA LYS A 680 15.69 2.96 32.85
C LYS A 680 17.11 2.94 33.41
N ARG A 681 18.03 2.15 32.85
CA ARG A 681 19.42 2.05 33.30
C ARG A 681 20.21 3.31 32.93
N PRO A 682 20.87 3.99 33.90
CA PRO A 682 21.57 5.25 33.64
C PRO A 682 22.64 5.15 32.55
N LEU A 683 23.50 4.12 32.60
CA LEU A 683 24.56 3.92 31.61
C LEU A 683 24.01 3.63 30.22
N ILE A 684 22.93 2.84 30.14
CA ILE A 684 22.27 2.53 28.87
C ILE A 684 21.69 3.80 28.22
N ARG A 685 20.95 4.62 28.98
CA ARG A 685 20.43 5.91 28.50
C ARG A 685 21.51 6.83 27.96
N GLN A 686 22.66 6.87 28.66
CA GLN A 686 23.77 7.74 28.31
C GLN A 686 24.56 7.26 27.10
N ARG A 687 24.69 5.94 26.91
CA ARG A 687 25.63 5.35 25.95
C ARG A 687 24.99 4.76 24.72
N TYR A 688 23.72 4.36 24.73
CA TYR A 688 23.14 3.54 23.67
C TYR A 688 21.88 4.13 23.03
N TYR A 689 21.77 3.94 21.71
CA TYR A 689 20.52 3.97 20.97
C TYR A 689 19.84 2.62 21.06
N PHE A 690 18.51 2.61 21.01
CA PHE A 690 17.73 1.39 20.83
C PHE A 690 17.32 1.29 19.37
N SER A 691 17.39 0.09 18.78
CA SER A 691 16.98 -0.11 17.39
C SER A 691 15.49 0.16 17.17
N CYS A 692 14.66 -0.07 18.19
CA CYS A 692 13.22 0.20 18.19
C CYS A 692 12.71 0.57 19.59
N GLY A 693 11.48 1.09 19.68
CA GLY A 693 10.78 1.32 20.95
C GLY A 693 9.99 0.10 21.45
N HIS A 694 9.45 0.23 22.67
CA HIS A 694 8.86 -0.88 23.44
C HIS A 694 7.66 -1.59 22.79
N MET A 695 6.89 -0.91 21.94
CA MET A 695 5.72 -1.49 21.25
C MET A 695 6.02 -1.97 19.83
N SER A 696 7.28 -1.96 19.43
CA SER A 696 7.70 -2.34 18.08
C SER A 696 7.39 -3.81 17.76
N PRO A 697 6.91 -4.13 16.54
CA PRO A 697 6.77 -5.50 16.07
C PRO A 697 8.07 -6.31 16.08
N ALA A 698 9.23 -5.66 16.19
CA ALA A 698 10.51 -6.34 16.30
C ALA A 698 10.71 -7.05 17.65
N ILE A 699 9.97 -6.64 18.69
CA ILE A 699 10.06 -7.20 20.04
C ILE A 699 8.69 -7.46 20.69
N ALA A 700 7.58 -7.18 20.02
CA ALA A 700 6.24 -7.43 20.55
C ALA A 700 5.59 -8.65 19.87
N PRO A 701 5.30 -9.75 20.58
CA PRO A 701 5.41 -9.92 22.05
C PRO A 701 6.82 -10.23 22.55
N TRP A 702 7.72 -10.69 21.68
CA TRP A 702 9.16 -10.86 21.92
C TRP A 702 9.88 -10.82 20.56
N GLY A 703 11.21 -10.62 20.56
CA GLY A 703 11.99 -10.70 19.33
C GLY A 703 13.43 -10.21 19.50
N VAL A 704 13.92 -9.42 18.55
CA VAL A 704 15.34 -9.01 18.48
C VAL A 704 15.48 -7.51 18.68
N LEU A 705 16.33 -7.12 19.64
CA LEU A 705 16.67 -5.72 19.93
C LEU A 705 18.17 -5.52 19.72
N MET A 706 18.57 -4.36 19.16
CA MET A 706 19.97 -3.93 19.20
C MET A 706 20.13 -2.68 20.07
N LEU A 707 21.19 -2.67 20.87
CA LEU A 707 21.75 -1.45 21.45
C LEU A 707 22.94 -1.01 20.60
N ILE A 708 23.01 0.27 20.25
CA ILE A 708 24.07 0.83 19.40
C ILE A 708 24.76 1.99 20.12
N HIS A 709 26.07 1.90 20.33
CA HIS A 709 26.81 2.87 21.12
C HIS A 709 26.84 4.24 20.44
N ARG A 710 26.30 5.27 21.11
CA ARG A 710 26.04 6.61 20.56
C ARG A 710 27.29 7.42 20.28
N ARG A 711 28.36 7.24 21.06
CA ARG A 711 29.53 8.15 21.04
C ARG A 711 30.76 7.64 20.29
N ARG A 712 30.73 6.44 19.72
CA ARG A 712 31.93 5.81 19.16
C ARG A 712 31.94 5.83 17.64
N LEU A 713 30.83 5.44 17.03
CA LEU A 713 30.72 5.31 15.58
C LEU A 713 29.44 5.98 15.10
N PRO A 714 29.49 6.82 14.05
CA PRO A 714 28.28 7.38 13.47
C PRO A 714 27.41 6.26 12.88
N VAL A 715 26.15 6.23 13.29
CA VAL A 715 25.13 5.36 12.71
C VAL A 715 24.62 6.01 11.43
N GLN A 716 24.62 5.29 10.31
CA GLN A 716 24.14 5.79 9.02
C GLN A 716 22.74 5.30 8.65
N SER A 717 22.34 4.14 9.19
CA SER A 717 20.99 3.61 9.00
C SER A 717 20.70 2.51 10.02
N ILE A 718 19.43 2.32 10.34
CA ILE A 718 18.90 1.14 11.02
C ILE A 718 17.70 0.66 10.20
N ASN A 719 17.75 -0.59 9.75
CA ASN A 719 16.72 -1.23 8.93
C ASN A 719 16.31 -2.57 9.54
N TYR A 720 15.23 -3.15 9.04
CA TYR A 720 14.72 -4.45 9.46
C TYR A 720 14.54 -5.37 8.26
N LEU A 721 15.10 -6.57 8.34
CA LEU A 721 14.91 -7.62 7.34
C LEU A 721 14.08 -8.74 7.97
N ASN A 722 13.08 -9.25 7.27
CA ASN A 722 12.26 -10.34 7.80
C ASN A 722 12.89 -11.69 7.44
N VAL A 723 13.09 -12.56 8.43
CA VAL A 723 13.60 -13.92 8.27
C VAL A 723 12.50 -14.94 8.62
N PRO A 724 11.50 -15.13 7.74
CA PRO A 724 10.33 -15.95 8.03
C PRO A 724 10.69 -17.43 8.05
N ALA A 725 10.03 -18.19 8.92
CA ALA A 725 10.20 -19.63 8.99
C ALA A 725 9.02 -20.40 8.39
N TRP A 726 7.82 -19.80 8.42
CA TRP A 726 6.63 -20.29 7.72
C TRP A 726 5.74 -19.09 7.32
N THR A 727 4.70 -19.36 6.54
CA THR A 727 3.72 -18.35 6.12
C THR A 727 3.10 -17.66 7.33
N ASN A 728 3.11 -16.33 7.40
CA ASN A 728 2.66 -15.52 8.55
C ASN A 728 3.65 -15.43 9.73
N HIS A 729 4.86 -16.00 9.65
CA HIS A 729 5.91 -15.79 10.65
C HIS A 729 6.63 -14.45 10.40
N VAL A 730 6.62 -13.56 11.39
CA VAL A 730 7.41 -12.33 11.39
C VAL A 730 8.56 -12.53 12.37
N SER A 731 9.79 -12.56 11.85
CA SER A 731 11.02 -12.54 12.66
C SER A 731 11.90 -11.45 12.09
N LEU A 732 11.88 -10.29 12.73
CA LEU A 732 12.60 -9.12 12.24
C LEU A 732 14.04 -9.13 12.74
N MET A 733 14.97 -9.16 11.77
CA MET A 733 16.41 -9.03 11.95
C MET A 733 16.79 -7.54 11.82
N PRO A 734 17.06 -6.81 12.92
CA PRO A 734 17.59 -5.46 12.83
C PRO A 734 18.98 -5.46 12.18
N VAL A 735 19.22 -4.45 11.34
CA VAL A 735 20.48 -4.21 10.64
C VAL A 735 20.90 -2.77 10.82
N VAL A 736 22.04 -2.54 11.48
CA VAL A 736 22.63 -1.20 11.63
C VAL A 736 23.80 -1.02 10.66
N GLY A 737 23.85 0.11 9.96
CA GLY A 737 24.99 0.54 9.17
C GLY A 737 25.84 1.53 9.96
N LEU A 738 27.07 1.17 10.32
CA LEU A 738 28.01 2.04 11.03
C LEU A 738 29.06 2.61 10.08
N LYS A 739 29.35 3.90 10.21
CA LYS A 739 30.41 4.56 9.45
C LYS A 739 31.77 4.27 10.08
N MET A 740 32.60 3.54 9.35
CA MET A 740 34.04 3.38 9.64
C MET A 740 34.88 4.25 8.69
N VAL A 741 36.17 4.39 9.00
CA VAL A 741 37.15 5.15 8.20
C VAL A 741 37.10 4.79 6.71
N HIS A 742 36.99 3.50 6.39
CA HIS A 742 37.02 3.00 5.01
C HIS A 742 35.65 2.84 4.32
N GLY A 743 34.55 3.20 5.00
CA GLY A 743 33.19 2.95 4.50
C GLY A 743 32.27 2.36 5.55
N THR A 744 31.09 1.93 5.12
CA THR A 744 30.04 1.42 5.99
C THR A 744 30.25 -0.05 6.31
N VAL A 745 30.05 -0.43 7.56
CA VAL A 745 29.95 -1.82 8.01
C VAL A 745 28.51 -2.06 8.44
N HIS A 746 27.89 -3.12 7.91
CA HIS A 746 26.54 -3.53 8.30
C HIS A 746 26.62 -4.61 9.38
N ILE A 747 25.88 -4.42 10.46
CA ILE A 747 25.79 -5.39 11.57
C ILE A 747 24.34 -5.83 11.67
N ALA A 748 24.09 -7.12 11.53
CA ALA A 748 22.77 -7.73 11.61
C ALA A 748 22.68 -8.65 12.84
N ALA A 749 21.56 -8.59 13.57
CA ALA A 749 21.28 -9.51 14.68
C ALA A 749 20.11 -10.43 14.36
N ALA A 750 20.36 -11.74 14.27
CA ALA A 750 19.37 -12.76 13.91
C ALA A 750 18.87 -13.55 15.13
N HIS A 751 17.67 -14.09 15.01
CA HIS A 751 17.15 -15.13 15.89
C HIS A 751 16.41 -16.18 15.04
N LEU A 752 16.98 -17.38 14.99
CA LEU A 752 16.40 -18.50 14.26
C LEU A 752 15.61 -19.39 15.21
N LEU A 753 14.63 -20.11 14.68
CA LEU A 753 13.79 -20.97 15.49
C LEU A 753 14.56 -22.17 16.03
N ALA A 754 14.31 -22.46 17.30
CA ALA A 754 14.69 -23.73 17.88
C ALA A 754 13.93 -24.91 17.22
N PRO A 755 14.65 -25.93 16.75
CA PRO A 755 14.14 -27.08 15.99
C PRO A 755 13.41 -28.13 16.86
N TYR A 756 12.96 -27.80 18.07
CA TYR A 756 12.53 -28.78 19.08
C TYR A 756 11.40 -29.72 18.65
N THR A 757 10.73 -29.42 17.53
CA THR A 757 9.73 -30.29 16.92
C THR A 757 10.05 -30.51 15.46
N LYS A 758 9.61 -31.65 14.90
CA LYS A 758 9.72 -31.94 13.47
C LYS A 758 9.09 -30.86 12.56
N SER A 759 8.08 -30.16 13.06
CA SER A 759 7.50 -29.01 12.34
C SER A 759 8.46 -27.82 12.30
N HIS A 760 9.23 -27.59 13.36
CA HIS A 760 10.24 -26.54 13.41
C HIS A 760 11.46 -26.86 12.55
N GLU A 761 11.86 -28.13 12.43
CA GLU A 761 12.91 -28.56 11.50
C GLU A 761 12.59 -28.16 10.05
N ASN A 762 11.38 -28.43 9.57
CA ASN A 762 10.96 -28.04 8.20
C ASN A 762 10.89 -26.53 8.02
N ALA A 763 10.36 -25.82 9.02
CA ALA A 763 10.29 -24.37 9.01
C ALA A 763 11.69 -23.73 8.97
N ARG A 764 12.65 -24.39 9.62
CA ARG A 764 14.03 -23.94 9.71
C ARG A 764 14.72 -23.89 8.34
N THR A 765 14.46 -24.84 7.45
CA THR A 765 14.99 -24.81 6.07
C THR A 765 14.58 -23.54 5.31
N SER A 766 13.34 -23.10 5.48
CA SER A 766 12.84 -21.86 4.85
C SER A 766 13.52 -20.63 5.46
N GLN A 767 13.69 -20.64 6.78
CA GLN A 767 14.34 -19.57 7.53
C GLN A 767 15.82 -19.42 7.15
N ASP A 768 16.54 -20.54 7.05
CA ASP A 768 17.94 -20.57 6.63
C ASP A 768 18.11 -20.04 5.21
N THR A 769 17.19 -20.40 4.29
CA THR A 769 17.19 -19.90 2.91
C THR A 769 16.98 -18.39 2.86
N ALA A 770 16.03 -17.86 3.64
CA ALA A 770 15.76 -16.43 3.73
C ALA A 770 16.97 -15.67 4.31
N LEU A 771 17.58 -16.20 5.38
CA LEU A 771 18.76 -15.59 6.00
C LEU A 771 19.93 -15.55 5.01
N ARG A 772 20.23 -16.66 4.32
CA ARG A 772 21.27 -16.71 3.28
C ARG A 772 21.01 -15.71 2.17
N HIS A 773 19.76 -15.58 1.73
CA HIS A 773 19.39 -14.59 0.72
C HIS A 773 19.69 -13.17 1.20
N HIS A 774 19.33 -12.82 2.44
CA HIS A 774 19.63 -11.51 3.01
C HIS A 774 21.13 -11.24 3.14
N MET A 775 21.89 -12.19 3.69
CA MET A 775 23.33 -12.07 3.86
C MET A 775 24.07 -11.92 2.52
N THR A 776 23.65 -12.65 1.48
CA THR A 776 24.36 -12.69 0.19
C THR A 776 23.86 -11.66 -0.83
N LYS A 777 22.55 -11.42 -0.91
CA LYS A 777 21.93 -10.54 -1.92
C LYS A 777 21.58 -9.18 -1.37
N THR A 778 20.83 -9.11 -0.27
CA THR A 778 20.37 -7.83 0.29
C THR A 778 21.53 -7.01 0.87
N LEU A 779 22.40 -7.64 1.65
CA LEU A 779 23.57 -7.00 2.28
C LEU A 779 24.84 -7.10 1.42
N GLY A 780 24.73 -7.48 0.14
CA GLY A 780 25.85 -7.87 -0.73
C GLY A 780 26.91 -6.80 -1.06
N GLY A 781 26.64 -5.52 -0.80
CA GLY A 781 27.43 -4.39 -1.31
C GLY A 781 28.59 -3.89 -0.43
N GLY A 782 28.92 -4.54 0.69
CA GLY A 782 29.94 -4.06 1.64
C GLY A 782 30.37 -5.07 2.70
N ASP A 783 31.05 -4.56 3.73
CA ASP A 783 31.44 -5.34 4.91
C ASP A 783 30.21 -5.64 5.77
N VAL A 784 30.06 -6.91 6.15
CA VAL A 784 28.89 -7.37 6.91
C VAL A 784 29.34 -8.26 8.06
N VAL A 785 28.80 -8.01 9.24
CA VAL A 785 28.79 -8.94 10.37
C VAL A 785 27.34 -9.36 10.62
N THR A 786 27.09 -10.66 10.67
CA THR A 786 25.80 -11.22 11.10
C THR A 786 26.03 -12.03 12.37
N MET A 787 25.40 -11.62 13.47
CA MET A 787 25.49 -12.28 14.76
C MET A 787 24.10 -12.68 15.23
N GLY A 788 24.00 -13.58 16.21
CA GLY A 788 22.71 -13.92 16.77
C GLY A 788 22.65 -15.31 17.37
N ASP A 789 21.46 -15.64 17.86
CA ASP A 789 21.09 -16.99 18.24
C ASP A 789 20.57 -17.72 17.00
N PHE A 790 21.42 -18.60 16.47
CA PHE A 790 21.08 -19.49 15.37
C PHE A 790 20.39 -20.76 15.89
N ASN A 791 20.23 -20.99 17.19
CA ASN A 791 19.58 -22.20 17.71
C ASN A 791 20.19 -23.49 17.10
N ASP A 792 21.49 -23.44 16.81
CA ASP A 792 22.27 -24.54 16.26
C ASP A 792 22.60 -25.56 17.35
N TRP A 793 22.74 -26.83 16.95
CA TRP A 793 23.14 -27.94 17.82
C TRP A 793 24.06 -28.90 17.05
N PRO A 794 24.75 -29.85 17.70
CA PRO A 794 25.87 -30.57 17.10
C PRO A 794 25.59 -31.28 15.77
N THR A 795 24.35 -31.67 15.49
CA THR A 795 23.97 -32.37 14.25
C THR A 795 23.30 -31.50 13.19
N ASN A 796 23.02 -30.22 13.50
CA ASN A 796 22.45 -29.29 12.54
C ASN A 796 22.97 -27.87 12.81
N GLU A 797 24.01 -27.52 12.06
CA GLU A 797 24.61 -26.21 12.11
C GLU A 797 24.27 -25.40 10.86
N PHE A 798 23.96 -24.12 11.07
CA PHE A 798 23.91 -23.15 9.99
C PHE A 798 25.34 -22.88 9.46
N ILE A 799 25.59 -23.29 8.21
CA ILE A 799 26.90 -23.16 7.56
C ILE A 799 26.78 -22.32 6.30
N MET A 800 27.50 -21.21 6.19
CA MET A 800 27.52 -20.43 4.95
C MET A 800 28.34 -21.12 3.84
N PRO A 801 27.94 -21.06 2.56
CA PRO A 801 28.71 -21.66 1.47
C PRO A 801 30.03 -20.92 1.32
N HIS A 802 31.11 -21.61 1.00
CA HIS A 802 32.45 -21.02 0.90
C HIS A 802 32.51 -19.87 -0.11
N GLU A 803 31.73 -19.96 -1.20
CA GLU A 803 31.64 -18.95 -2.27
C GLU A 803 31.02 -17.63 -1.79
N SER A 804 30.28 -17.66 -0.67
CA SER A 804 29.64 -16.47 -0.09
C SER A 804 30.62 -15.53 0.62
N GLN A 805 31.86 -15.99 0.85
CA GLN A 805 32.92 -15.27 1.58
C GLN A 805 32.58 -14.94 3.03
N TYR A 806 31.50 -15.51 3.59
CA TYR A 806 31.22 -15.45 5.02
C TYR A 806 32.05 -16.49 5.75
N VAL A 807 32.68 -16.07 6.84
CA VAL A 807 33.48 -16.91 7.73
C VAL A 807 32.89 -16.84 9.13
N ASP A 808 32.75 -17.99 9.78
CA ASP A 808 32.41 -18.07 11.20
C ASP A 808 33.61 -17.65 12.05
N CYS A 809 33.46 -16.63 12.89
CA CYS A 809 34.60 -15.99 13.56
C CYS A 809 35.16 -16.79 14.73
N TRP A 810 34.36 -17.62 15.40
CA TRP A 810 34.81 -18.31 16.61
C TRP A 810 35.90 -19.36 16.30
N PRO A 811 35.72 -20.30 15.35
CA PRO A 811 36.75 -21.28 15.03
C PRO A 811 38.04 -20.67 14.45
N VAL A 812 37.96 -19.43 13.92
CA VAL A 812 39.15 -18.70 13.44
C VAL A 812 40.05 -18.29 14.60
N LEU A 813 39.46 -17.82 15.71
CA LEU A 813 40.20 -17.39 16.89
C LEU A 813 40.54 -18.55 17.82
N HIS A 814 39.65 -19.55 17.89
CA HIS A 814 39.72 -20.65 18.85
C HIS A 814 39.55 -22.02 18.17
N PRO A 815 40.50 -22.47 17.32
CA PRO A 815 40.33 -23.68 16.51
C PRO A 815 40.16 -24.97 17.31
N ASN A 816 40.62 -24.99 18.57
CA ASN A 816 40.55 -26.15 19.46
C ASN A 816 39.46 -26.03 20.54
N ASN A 817 38.65 -24.97 20.50
CA ASN A 817 37.55 -24.78 21.44
C ASN A 817 36.23 -24.65 20.67
N PRO A 818 35.28 -25.60 20.84
CA PRO A 818 34.02 -25.57 20.12
C PRO A 818 33.15 -24.34 20.42
N GLY A 819 33.41 -23.62 21.52
CA GLY A 819 32.68 -22.41 21.87
C GLY A 819 31.23 -22.64 22.21
N LYS A 820 30.92 -23.71 22.96
CA LYS A 820 29.54 -24.02 23.35
C LYS A 820 28.95 -22.84 24.10
N THR A 821 27.81 -22.34 23.63
CA THR A 821 27.04 -21.29 24.30
C THR A 821 25.93 -21.89 25.15
N MET A 822 25.60 -23.16 24.92
CA MET A 822 24.77 -24.00 25.77
C MET A 822 25.51 -25.27 26.15
N ASP A 823 25.70 -25.51 27.45
CA ASP A 823 26.28 -26.74 27.98
C ASP A 823 25.88 -27.00 29.44
N GLU A 824 26.37 -28.11 29.99
CA GLU A 824 26.09 -28.60 31.33
C GLU A 824 26.67 -27.74 32.46
N THR A 825 27.60 -26.82 32.17
CA THR A 825 28.19 -25.92 33.18
C THR A 825 27.22 -24.80 33.55
N ASN A 826 26.31 -24.46 32.63
CA ASN A 826 25.15 -23.62 32.92
C ASN A 826 24.02 -24.46 33.51
N THR A 827 23.90 -24.46 34.84
CA THR A 827 22.87 -25.25 35.52
C THR A 827 21.45 -24.81 35.16
N PHE A 828 21.24 -23.57 34.71
CA PHE A 828 19.95 -23.10 34.25
C PHE A 828 19.59 -23.70 32.88
N CYS A 829 20.57 -23.77 31.97
CA CYS A 829 20.44 -24.46 30.68
C CYS A 829 20.10 -25.94 30.88
N LYS A 830 20.87 -26.63 31.72
CA LYS A 830 20.71 -28.07 32.01
C LYS A 830 19.32 -28.45 32.53
N LEU A 831 18.63 -27.55 33.23
CA LEU A 831 17.28 -27.81 33.73
C LEU A 831 16.19 -27.65 32.66
N LYS A 832 16.50 -27.01 31.53
CA LYS A 832 15.51 -26.58 30.54
C LYS A 832 15.70 -27.21 29.17
N VAL A 833 16.93 -27.48 28.81
CA VAL A 833 17.37 -27.92 27.49
C VAL A 833 17.97 -29.31 27.62
N GLU A 834 17.55 -30.22 26.74
CA GLU A 834 18.11 -31.56 26.69
C GLU A 834 19.57 -31.53 26.21
N GLU A 835 20.40 -32.43 26.74
CA GLU A 835 21.85 -32.49 26.45
C GLU A 835 22.17 -32.60 24.95
N MET A 836 21.28 -33.21 24.16
CA MET A 836 21.44 -33.32 22.71
C MET A 836 21.45 -31.98 21.96
N PHE A 837 20.93 -30.91 22.59
CA PHE A 837 20.94 -29.56 22.05
C PHE A 837 22.12 -28.72 22.56
N PHE A 838 22.96 -29.25 23.46
CA PHE A 838 24.16 -28.53 23.92
C PHE A 838 25.13 -28.32 22.76
N GLY A 839 25.52 -27.08 22.53
CA GLY A 839 26.23 -26.69 21.32
C GLY A 839 26.49 -25.19 21.25
N ARG A 840 26.88 -24.74 20.06
CA ARG A 840 27.16 -23.33 19.77
C ARG A 840 25.98 -22.74 19.00
N SER A 841 24.94 -22.39 19.75
CA SER A 841 23.73 -21.79 19.19
C SER A 841 23.97 -20.35 18.77
N ASP A 842 24.79 -19.61 19.51
CA ASP A 842 25.13 -18.23 19.18
C ASP A 842 26.38 -18.17 18.32
N LYS A 843 26.29 -17.50 17.16
CA LYS A 843 27.37 -17.43 16.17
C LYS A 843 27.57 -16.01 15.65
N VAL A 844 28.76 -15.75 15.12
CA VAL A 844 29.13 -14.48 14.46
C VAL A 844 29.81 -14.78 13.13
N PHE A 845 29.13 -14.42 12.04
CA PHE A 845 29.64 -14.54 10.68
C PHE A 845 30.16 -13.20 10.17
N LEU A 846 31.34 -13.20 9.57
CA LEU A 846 31.97 -12.04 8.97
C LEU A 846 32.14 -12.25 7.46
N ARG A 847 31.71 -11.27 6.67
CA ARG A 847 32.17 -11.08 5.29
C ARG A 847 32.81 -9.71 5.16
N SER A 848 34.14 -9.68 5.18
CA SER A 848 34.91 -8.45 5.01
C SER A 848 36.29 -8.76 4.46
N ARG A 849 36.88 -7.79 3.75
CA ARG A 849 38.30 -7.80 3.40
C ARG A 849 39.15 -6.93 4.33
N ARG A 850 38.50 -6.19 5.22
CA ARG A 850 39.07 -5.04 5.94
C ARG A 850 38.92 -5.16 7.45
N LEU A 851 37.92 -5.90 7.93
CA LEU A 851 37.80 -6.30 9.32
C LEU A 851 38.38 -7.70 9.51
N VAL A 852 39.08 -7.89 10.63
CA VAL A 852 39.61 -9.18 11.05
C VAL A 852 39.24 -9.38 12.52
N PRO A 853 38.67 -10.54 12.91
CA PRO A 853 38.43 -10.83 14.32
C PRO A 853 39.78 -10.97 15.03
N VAL A 854 39.93 -10.36 16.21
CA VAL A 854 41.19 -10.38 16.99
C VAL A 854 41.04 -10.95 18.40
N GLU A 855 39.83 -10.91 18.95
CA GLU A 855 39.54 -11.41 20.30
C GLU A 855 38.09 -11.87 20.36
N ALA A 856 37.84 -12.95 21.10
CA ALA A 856 36.50 -13.44 21.38
C ALA A 856 36.46 -14.17 22.73
N HIS A 857 35.39 -13.96 23.49
CA HIS A 857 35.14 -14.64 24.77
C HIS A 857 33.64 -14.79 25.04
N LEU A 858 33.31 -15.72 25.94
CA LEU A 858 31.94 -15.92 26.41
C LEU A 858 31.64 -15.01 27.60
N VAL A 859 30.41 -14.51 27.70
CA VAL A 859 29.92 -13.68 28.81
C VAL A 859 28.73 -14.34 29.51
N GLY A 860 28.49 -13.97 30.78
CA GLY A 860 27.42 -14.58 31.58
C GLY A 860 27.71 -16.02 32.02
N THR A 861 28.99 -16.38 32.15
CA THR A 861 29.47 -17.73 32.48
C THR A 861 29.43 -18.07 33.97
N ARG A 862 28.87 -17.19 34.81
CA ARG A 862 28.72 -17.37 36.25
C ARG A 862 27.25 -17.27 36.65
N SER A 863 26.89 -17.87 37.78
CA SER A 863 25.53 -17.81 38.30
C SER A 863 25.15 -16.38 38.71
N VAL A 864 23.86 -16.08 38.81
CA VAL A 864 23.34 -14.79 39.28
C VAL A 864 23.84 -14.45 40.69
N ASN A 865 23.99 -15.46 41.55
CA ASN A 865 24.51 -15.31 42.90
C ASN A 865 25.99 -14.92 42.90
N ASP A 866 26.81 -15.59 42.07
CA ASP A 866 28.24 -15.28 41.94
C ASP A 866 28.45 -13.89 41.34
N GLU A 867 27.65 -13.51 40.35
CA GLU A 867 27.74 -12.18 39.72
C GLU A 867 27.37 -11.03 40.68
N ASN A 868 26.45 -11.29 41.61
CA ASN A 868 26.02 -10.31 42.61
C ASN A 868 26.77 -10.42 43.93
N ASN A 869 27.61 -11.44 44.12
CA ASN A 869 28.20 -11.80 45.40
C ASN A 869 27.15 -11.90 46.54
N ASN A 870 26.01 -12.55 46.27
CA ASN A 870 24.95 -12.78 47.25
C ASN A 870 24.31 -14.17 47.08
N ALA A 871 23.29 -14.50 47.87
CA ALA A 871 22.58 -15.79 47.80
C ALA A 871 21.06 -15.60 47.62
N ASP A 872 20.65 -14.47 47.03
CA ASP A 872 19.26 -14.04 46.97
C ASP A 872 18.48 -14.64 45.79
N ALA A 873 19.15 -15.37 44.90
CA ALA A 873 18.56 -16.09 43.78
C ALA A 873 18.76 -17.61 43.93
N PRO A 874 17.96 -18.43 43.24
CA PRO A 874 18.19 -19.87 43.21
C PRO A 874 19.59 -20.22 42.71
N ALA A 875 20.26 -21.20 43.35
CA ALA A 875 21.63 -21.59 43.01
C ALA A 875 21.80 -22.07 41.56
N TYR A 876 20.72 -22.54 40.93
CA TYR A 876 20.75 -22.97 39.54
C TYR A 876 20.74 -21.80 38.54
N LEU A 877 20.44 -20.58 38.98
CA LEU A 877 20.07 -19.47 38.11
C LEU A 877 21.30 -18.81 37.49
N PHE A 878 21.33 -18.77 36.17
CA PHE A 878 22.29 -18.01 35.37
C PHE A 878 21.57 -16.80 34.72
N PRO A 879 22.31 -15.81 34.21
CA PRO A 879 21.71 -14.64 33.56
C PRO A 879 20.82 -15.03 32.37
N SER A 880 21.23 -16.06 31.63
CA SER A 880 20.48 -16.67 30.54
C SER A 880 20.78 -18.18 30.48
N ASP A 881 19.96 -18.94 29.76
CA ASP A 881 20.26 -20.33 29.40
C ASP A 881 21.33 -20.46 28.30
N HIS A 882 21.70 -19.33 27.67
CA HIS A 882 22.86 -19.21 26.80
C HIS A 882 23.95 -18.34 27.45
N TYR A 883 25.21 -18.69 27.23
CA TYR A 883 26.32 -17.75 27.35
C TYR A 883 26.33 -16.78 26.16
N GLY A 884 26.57 -15.49 26.42
CA GLY A 884 26.71 -14.50 25.35
C GLY A 884 28.07 -14.61 24.67
N VAL A 885 28.19 -14.12 23.44
CA VAL A 885 29.45 -14.13 22.67
C VAL A 885 29.88 -12.70 22.38
N SER A 886 31.04 -12.32 22.91
CA SER A 886 31.70 -11.04 22.60
C SER A 886 32.83 -11.25 21.61
N ILE A 887 32.92 -10.41 20.58
CA ILE A 887 34.01 -10.42 19.59
C ILE A 887 34.48 -9.00 19.29
N THR A 888 35.79 -8.81 19.32
CA THR A 888 36.47 -7.59 18.86
C THR A 888 37.07 -7.81 17.48
N PHE A 889 36.83 -6.86 16.58
CA PHE A 889 37.42 -6.78 15.25
C PHE A 889 38.41 -5.62 15.20
N SER A 890 39.54 -5.81 14.51
CA SER A 890 40.45 -4.75 14.15
C SER A 890 40.34 -4.42 12.67
N LEU A 891 40.61 -3.16 12.34
CA LEU A 891 40.83 -2.75 10.96
C LEU A 891 42.17 -3.30 10.47
N LYS A 892 42.16 -4.00 9.34
CA LYS A 892 43.36 -4.34 8.59
C LYS A 892 43.87 -3.05 7.97
N LEU A 893 44.98 -2.51 8.49
CA LEU A 893 45.69 -1.41 7.85
C LEU A 893 46.12 -1.88 6.44
N PRO A 894 46.03 -1.00 5.42
CA PRO A 894 46.30 -1.34 4.03
C PRO A 894 47.69 -1.92 3.80
#